data_AF-A0A7V4IIU7-F1
#
_entry.id   AF-A0A7V4IIU7-F1
#
_cell.length_a   1.000
_cell.length_b   1.000
_cell.length_c   1.000
_cell.angle_alpha   90.00
_cell.angle_beta   90.00
_cell.angle_gamma   90.00
#
_symmetry.space_group_name_H-M   'P 1'
#
loop_
_entity.id
_entity.type
_entity.pdbx_description
1 polymer ?
#
loop_
_entity_poly.entity_id
_entity_poly.type
_entity_poly.pdbx_seq_one_letter_code
_entity_poly.pdbx_strand_id
1 'polypeptide(L)'
;MTRLFYSLGALALLVAGASAQPYVPGTTYFGRSNYIEYIAGDLPFILAAPHGGTLTPAEIPNRTNCTTCGWSFSTALDTNTEDLARKIRTEMQNLTGHTPHVIICRLSRTKLDANRDLEEAAQGDPEAEIAWNEFHHFIEAAKSNVTARFGAGFFIDLHGHGHDIQRLELGYLLTSNDLNQSDATLNGSATYENKCSIRRLSQDSPLSFAALLRGSQSFGAYLAAQGFPSVPSPSDPSPGADPYWNGGYNTARHGSRDGGTISAVQIESHWTGVRDTAANRTAFAQGLTRALNNYFIQHFGMSLESAAPSVWPGGSGNWDTAGNWLPPVLPVSSNVLAFAGPGGAATHNLAALSNGVFTALLFSNTVSGSYTLAGHPVRLLAGVSNLSSFPHSIGLAMGLLAPQTISAGGGALTLTGGLTNGGHPVRFVGDVTMSGAISGGGGLIKAGAGTLALNAVNTYSGPTTNLSGTISLNATSTLGDGAAPLYLSGGDLLARNTRSGAPIANPLRLTASSTIAGNGTLTNSLRILPFSSGDILTTGGTLTLRHTGTNAFATNNVFRVRLSGGGFTFTRPLNLGFFDDLPELLTQLESHNELAAGDQVFTGTINGTGQLLRGGTSAATAGRTLLNGANNYSGGTLVTAGTLLVNNPVGSGTGTGFVAVSNNGTLGGSGIISGPVTCAGTLAAGQGVGRLRLDGGLILTGTNVWELGALSTEDAGVNYDQVQLTGGSLAIGPGATLRVGFTGAATAPTNSEPFWQGVRSWKVFSLTGAATNAGGTRFSLIANGSFPAGSFTNYTDPDGSIWLRFLPTNAFARPVIDPQVTGSGTAPKTIQWTAVEGQTYRVEYKEDLEAPEWLPLVTLVAPTATPSYTDTNASPVKRFYRVVIP
;
A
#
# COMPACT_ATOMS: atom_id res chain seq x y z
N MET A 1 -43.29 -22.16 -0.14
CA MET A 1 -43.79 -22.02 -1.52
C MET A 1 -43.18 -20.75 -2.11
N THR A 2 -41.96 -20.83 -2.64
CA THR A 2 -41.64 -20.80 -4.08
C THR A 2 -42.13 -19.53 -4.80
N ARG A 3 -41.25 -18.54 -4.93
CA ARG A 3 -41.14 -17.74 -6.16
C ARG A 3 -39.68 -17.65 -6.59
N LEU A 4 -39.52 -17.92 -7.87
CA LEU A 4 -38.32 -18.27 -8.62
C LEU A 4 -37.52 -17.02 -9.00
N PHE A 5 -36.19 -17.18 -9.01
CA PHE A 5 -35.21 -16.38 -9.73
C PHE A 5 -35.37 -16.53 -11.26
N TYR A 6 -35.06 -15.46 -12.01
CA TYR A 6 -34.39 -15.35 -13.33
C TYR A 6 -34.57 -13.88 -13.79
N SER A 7 -33.65 -12.96 -13.53
CA SER A 7 -32.40 -12.64 -14.26
C SER A 7 -32.55 -11.63 -15.42
N LEU A 8 -32.05 -10.41 -15.19
CA LEU A 8 -31.42 -9.49 -16.15
C LEU A 8 -30.71 -8.44 -15.25
N GLY A 9 -29.39 -8.39 -15.10
CA GLY A 9 -28.34 -8.84 -16.00
C GLY A 9 -27.90 -7.75 -16.97
N ALA A 10 -27.85 -6.48 -16.55
CA ALA A 10 -27.02 -5.40 -17.09
C ALA A 10 -27.22 -4.14 -16.23
N LEU A 11 -26.15 -3.38 -15.99
CA LEU A 11 -26.13 -2.04 -15.39
C LEU A 11 -26.07 -1.90 -13.85
N ALA A 12 -25.02 -2.44 -13.22
CA ALA A 12 -24.42 -1.83 -12.01
C ALA A 12 -22.90 -2.11 -11.90
N LEU A 13 -22.24 -2.34 -13.03
CA LEU A 13 -20.79 -2.50 -13.12
C LEU A 13 -20.19 -1.22 -13.71
N LEU A 14 -20.23 -0.10 -12.97
CA LEU A 14 -19.45 1.11 -13.29
C LEU A 14 -19.49 2.19 -12.17
N VAL A 15 -19.08 1.88 -10.94
CA VAL A 15 -18.58 2.93 -10.01
C VAL A 15 -17.40 2.43 -9.15
N ALA A 16 -16.48 1.70 -9.76
CA ALA A 16 -15.18 1.41 -9.18
C ALA A 16 -14.15 1.51 -10.30
N GLY A 17 -13.60 2.71 -10.53
CA GLY A 17 -12.58 2.91 -11.57
C GLY A 17 -12.55 4.25 -12.29
N ALA A 18 -13.37 5.24 -11.95
CA ALA A 18 -13.09 6.61 -12.36
C ALA A 18 -12.18 7.25 -11.30
N SER A 19 -10.95 7.62 -11.66
CA SER A 19 -10.34 8.75 -10.94
C SER A 19 -11.36 9.89 -11.05
N ALA A 20 -11.80 10.43 -9.91
CA ALA A 20 -12.63 11.63 -9.95
C ALA A 20 -11.83 12.66 -10.75
N GLN A 21 -12.36 13.04 -11.93
CA GLN A 21 -11.77 14.10 -12.73
C GLN A 21 -11.56 15.31 -11.81
N PRO A 22 -10.36 15.90 -11.76
CA PRO A 22 -10.16 17.09 -10.94
C PRO A 22 -11.04 18.23 -11.48
N TYR A 23 -11.98 18.73 -10.67
CA TYR A 23 -12.77 19.90 -11.02
C TYR A 23 -11.85 21.13 -11.18
N VAL A 24 -11.93 21.79 -12.33
CA VAL A 24 -11.11 22.94 -12.68
C VAL A 24 -11.82 24.23 -12.24
N PRO A 25 -11.19 25.09 -11.41
CA PRO A 25 -11.79 26.35 -10.99
C PRO A 25 -12.27 27.20 -12.18
N GLY A 26 -13.45 27.80 -12.05
CA GLY A 26 -14.11 28.58 -13.11
C GLY A 26 -14.87 27.73 -14.14
N THR A 27 -14.69 26.41 -14.15
CA THR A 27 -15.40 25.52 -15.09
C THR A 27 -16.76 25.12 -14.54
N THR A 28 -17.76 25.09 -15.43
CA THR A 28 -19.12 24.66 -15.12
C THR A 28 -19.30 23.20 -15.50
N TYR A 29 -19.84 22.42 -14.57
CA TYR A 29 -20.16 21.01 -14.69
C TYR A 29 -21.66 20.82 -14.48
N PHE A 30 -22.24 19.92 -15.25
CA PHE A 30 -23.67 19.62 -15.17
C PHE A 30 -23.87 18.17 -14.79
N GLY A 31 -24.86 17.95 -13.92
CA GLY A 31 -25.47 16.64 -13.71
C GLY A 31 -26.36 16.24 -14.89
N ARG A 32 -27.08 15.14 -14.75
CA ARG A 32 -27.99 14.61 -15.77
C ARG A 32 -28.95 15.70 -16.25
N SER A 33 -29.08 15.82 -17.57
CA SER A 33 -30.00 16.78 -18.22
C SER A 33 -29.82 18.24 -17.78
N ASN A 34 -28.65 18.58 -17.24
CA ASN A 34 -28.33 19.89 -16.67
C ASN A 34 -29.27 20.32 -15.52
N TYR A 35 -29.83 19.35 -14.77
CA TYR A 35 -30.72 19.61 -13.63
C TYR A 35 -29.97 20.18 -12.44
N ILE A 36 -28.76 19.70 -12.19
CA ILE A 36 -27.84 20.26 -11.21
C ILE A 36 -26.67 20.89 -11.96
N GLU A 37 -26.29 22.09 -11.53
CA GLU A 37 -25.11 22.79 -12.01
C GLU A 37 -24.10 22.96 -10.88
N TYR A 38 -22.84 22.71 -11.17
CA TYR A 38 -21.72 22.98 -10.30
C TYR A 38 -20.67 23.82 -11.02
N ILE A 39 -20.46 25.03 -10.54
CA ILE A 39 -19.37 25.89 -10.95
C ILE A 39 -18.25 25.69 -9.95
N ALA A 40 -17.20 25.01 -10.38
CA ALA A 40 -16.08 24.67 -9.52
C ALA A 40 -15.28 25.91 -9.14
N GLY A 41 -14.93 26.02 -7.85
CA GLY A 41 -14.19 27.14 -7.29
C GLY A 41 -12.80 26.79 -6.79
N ASP A 42 -12.08 27.83 -6.37
CA ASP A 42 -10.80 27.76 -5.68
C ASP A 42 -10.75 28.59 -4.39
N LEU A 43 -11.86 29.19 -3.96
CA LEU A 43 -12.00 29.86 -2.67
C LEU A 43 -12.42 28.89 -1.54
N PRO A 44 -12.14 29.21 -0.26
CA PRO A 44 -12.62 28.47 0.91
C PRO A 44 -14.13 28.69 1.20
N PHE A 45 -14.92 28.98 0.16
CA PHE A 45 -16.32 29.35 0.25
C PHE A 45 -17.17 28.54 -0.73
N ILE A 46 -18.30 28.05 -0.24
CA ILE A 46 -19.24 27.21 -0.97
C ILE A 46 -20.63 27.82 -0.87
N LEU A 47 -21.29 28.00 -2.01
CA LEU A 47 -22.64 28.54 -2.13
C LEU A 47 -23.55 27.50 -2.77
N ALA A 48 -24.70 27.21 -2.14
CA ALA A 48 -25.75 26.39 -2.72
C ALA A 48 -27.05 27.18 -2.90
N ALA A 49 -27.74 26.99 -4.02
CA ALA A 49 -29.07 27.55 -4.29
C ALA A 49 -30.03 26.42 -4.68
N PRO A 50 -30.77 25.83 -3.73
CA PRO A 50 -31.58 24.64 -3.98
C PRO A 50 -32.95 24.91 -4.60
N HIS A 51 -33.51 26.14 -4.50
CA HIS A 51 -34.94 26.40 -4.79
C HIS A 51 -35.22 27.51 -5.81
N GLY A 52 -34.20 28.01 -6.50
CA GLY A 52 -34.34 29.07 -7.51
C GLY A 52 -34.69 28.57 -8.92
N GLY A 53 -34.57 27.26 -9.16
CA GLY A 53 -34.75 26.63 -10.46
C GLY A 53 -36.17 26.67 -11.00
N THR A 54 -36.32 26.63 -12.33
CA THR A 54 -37.63 26.71 -13.02
C THR A 54 -37.93 25.50 -13.91
N LEU A 55 -37.00 24.56 -14.04
CA LEU A 55 -37.17 23.39 -14.91
C LEU A 55 -38.26 22.46 -14.34
N THR A 56 -39.23 22.11 -15.17
CA THR A 56 -40.34 21.21 -14.84
C THR A 56 -40.42 20.07 -15.86
N PRO A 57 -39.39 19.23 -15.96
CA PRO A 57 -39.37 18.15 -16.95
C PRO A 57 -40.54 17.19 -16.74
N ALA A 58 -41.06 16.63 -17.83
CA ALA A 58 -42.19 15.71 -17.80
C ALA A 58 -41.82 14.35 -17.18
N GLU A 59 -40.54 13.96 -17.24
CA GLU A 59 -40.05 12.68 -16.70
C GLU A 59 -40.02 12.63 -15.17
N ILE A 60 -39.95 13.79 -14.51
CA ILE A 60 -40.02 13.88 -13.05
C ILE A 60 -41.45 14.30 -12.67
N PRO A 61 -42.23 13.49 -11.93
CA PRO A 61 -43.55 13.88 -11.48
C PRO A 61 -43.49 15.07 -10.51
N ASN A 62 -44.59 15.80 -10.37
CA ASN A 62 -44.69 16.77 -9.29
C ASN A 62 -44.75 16.02 -7.96
N ARG A 63 -44.02 16.51 -6.97
CA ARG A 63 -44.15 16.02 -5.61
C ARG A 63 -45.55 16.28 -5.06
N THR A 64 -45.97 15.42 -4.14
CA THR A 64 -47.29 15.46 -3.51
C THR A 64 -47.19 15.39 -1.99
N ASN A 65 -48.19 15.90 -1.27
CA ASN A 65 -48.24 15.76 0.19
C ASN A 65 -48.35 14.30 0.57
N CYS A 66 -47.51 13.85 1.51
CA CYS A 66 -47.59 12.50 2.04
C CYS A 66 -48.38 12.52 3.36
N THR A 67 -49.66 12.19 3.29
CA THR A 67 -50.54 12.20 4.47
C THR A 67 -50.22 11.08 5.47
N THR A 68 -49.54 10.02 5.05
CA THR A 68 -49.17 8.87 5.90
C THR A 68 -47.81 9.03 6.58
N CYS A 69 -46.88 9.79 5.99
CA CYS A 69 -45.54 10.03 6.53
C CYS A 69 -45.35 11.46 7.09
N GLY A 70 -46.36 12.33 6.94
CA GLY A 70 -46.42 13.63 7.61
C GLY A 70 -45.68 14.77 6.89
N TRP A 71 -45.18 14.55 5.68
CA TRP A 71 -44.48 15.59 4.92
C TRP A 71 -45.45 16.61 4.33
N SER A 72 -45.19 17.88 4.64
CA SER A 72 -45.86 19.04 4.03
C SER A 72 -44.97 19.60 2.93
N PHE A 73 -45.52 19.69 1.72
CA PHE A 73 -44.78 20.08 0.53
C PHE A 73 -45.03 21.55 0.16
N SER A 74 -43.95 22.28 -0.09
CA SER A 74 -44.00 23.64 -0.64
C SER A 74 -43.71 23.61 -2.14
N THR A 75 -44.57 24.27 -2.91
CA THR A 75 -44.35 24.53 -4.34
C THR A 75 -43.71 25.89 -4.60
N ALA A 76 -43.49 26.70 -3.56
CA ALA A 76 -42.99 28.05 -3.71
C ALA A 76 -41.54 28.04 -4.18
N LEU A 77 -41.27 28.78 -5.25
CA LEU A 77 -39.92 29.03 -5.72
C LEU A 77 -39.29 30.15 -4.90
N ASP A 78 -38.01 29.99 -4.63
CA ASP A 78 -37.17 31.05 -4.08
C ASP A 78 -36.79 31.97 -5.25
N THR A 79 -37.79 32.70 -5.75
CA THR A 79 -37.71 33.43 -7.01
C THR A 79 -36.46 34.31 -7.05
N ASN A 80 -35.70 34.18 -8.14
CA ASN A 80 -34.43 34.84 -8.43
C ASN A 80 -33.20 34.42 -7.59
N THR A 81 -33.26 33.40 -6.73
CA THR A 81 -32.06 32.94 -6.00
C THR A 81 -31.04 32.23 -6.90
N GLU A 82 -31.47 31.60 -8.00
CA GLU A 82 -30.56 31.06 -9.03
C GLU A 82 -29.72 32.19 -9.66
N ASP A 83 -30.35 33.29 -10.10
CA ASP A 83 -29.64 34.45 -10.66
C ASP A 83 -28.77 35.15 -9.59
N LEU A 84 -29.27 35.21 -8.35
CA LEU A 84 -28.52 35.77 -7.23
C LEU A 84 -27.23 35.00 -6.96
N ALA A 85 -27.27 33.65 -6.97
CA ALA A 85 -26.08 32.82 -6.79
C ALA A 85 -25.01 33.09 -7.86
N ARG A 86 -25.43 33.28 -9.12
CA ARG A 86 -24.52 33.64 -10.22
C ARG A 86 -23.94 35.04 -10.06
N LYS A 87 -24.72 36.00 -9.58
CA LYS A 87 -24.24 37.36 -9.27
C LYS A 87 -23.23 37.33 -8.12
N ILE A 88 -23.48 36.59 -7.05
CA ILE A 88 -22.53 36.41 -5.95
C ILE A 88 -21.21 35.85 -6.47
N ARG A 89 -21.25 34.80 -7.30
CA ARG A 89 -20.06 34.28 -7.96
C ARG A 89 -19.27 35.36 -8.71
N THR A 90 -19.97 36.11 -9.58
CA THR A 90 -19.35 37.16 -10.40
C THR A 90 -18.72 38.26 -9.55
N GLU A 91 -19.39 38.73 -8.50
CA GLU A 91 -18.85 39.78 -7.62
C GLU A 91 -17.67 39.28 -6.77
N MET A 92 -17.70 38.02 -6.32
CA MET A 92 -16.53 37.40 -5.67
C MET A 92 -15.35 37.30 -6.64
N GLN A 93 -15.58 36.93 -7.89
CA GLN A 93 -14.53 36.89 -8.90
C GLN A 93 -13.96 38.28 -9.22
N ASN A 94 -14.83 39.30 -9.29
CA ASN A 94 -14.41 40.69 -9.49
C ASN A 94 -13.56 41.21 -8.33
N LEU A 95 -13.92 40.87 -7.08
CA LEU A 95 -13.21 41.34 -5.90
C LEU A 95 -11.89 40.58 -5.70
N THR A 96 -11.89 39.26 -5.93
CA THR A 96 -10.80 38.38 -5.48
C THR A 96 -9.88 37.88 -6.59
N GLY A 97 -10.33 37.93 -7.86
CA GLY A 97 -9.67 37.23 -8.97
C GLY A 97 -9.89 35.70 -8.98
N HIS A 98 -10.59 35.17 -7.98
CA HIS A 98 -10.80 33.73 -7.74
C HIS A 98 -12.29 33.38 -7.77
N THR A 99 -12.62 32.11 -7.99
CA THR A 99 -14.02 31.65 -8.16
C THR A 99 -14.50 30.91 -6.92
N PRO A 100 -15.67 31.24 -6.35
CA PRO A 100 -16.27 30.42 -5.30
C PRO A 100 -16.88 29.13 -5.86
N HIS A 101 -17.01 28.10 -5.03
CA HIS A 101 -17.77 26.90 -5.40
C HIS A 101 -19.26 27.23 -5.39
N VAL A 102 -19.97 27.01 -6.50
CA VAL A 102 -21.41 27.32 -6.60
C VAL A 102 -22.18 26.13 -7.12
N ILE A 103 -23.17 25.65 -6.35
CA ILE A 103 -24.03 24.53 -6.71
C ILE A 103 -25.48 25.02 -6.82
N ILE A 104 -26.12 24.78 -7.96
CA ILE A 104 -27.46 25.27 -8.26
C ILE A 104 -28.35 24.09 -8.65
N CYS A 105 -29.50 23.96 -7.97
CA CYS A 105 -30.58 23.11 -8.44
C CYS A 105 -31.45 23.91 -9.42
N ARG A 106 -31.48 23.47 -10.68
CA ARG A 106 -32.23 24.13 -11.77
C ARG A 106 -33.64 23.58 -11.93
N LEU A 107 -33.95 22.46 -11.26
CA LEU A 107 -35.30 21.95 -11.13
C LEU A 107 -36.15 22.88 -10.28
N SER A 108 -37.41 23.05 -10.66
CA SER A 108 -38.41 23.66 -9.78
C SER A 108 -38.50 22.86 -8.49
N ARG A 109 -38.66 23.56 -7.36
CA ARG A 109 -38.94 22.94 -6.05
C ARG A 109 -40.12 21.96 -6.10
N THR A 110 -41.03 22.16 -7.06
CA THR A 110 -42.15 21.24 -7.29
C THR A 110 -41.74 19.83 -7.72
N LYS A 111 -40.57 19.69 -8.34
CA LYS A 111 -39.99 18.44 -8.82
C LYS A 111 -39.02 17.85 -7.80
N LEU A 112 -38.20 18.70 -7.18
CA LEU A 112 -37.20 18.29 -6.21
C LEU A 112 -36.97 19.42 -5.19
N ASP A 113 -37.13 19.12 -3.90
CA ASP A 113 -36.63 19.97 -2.81
C ASP A 113 -35.27 19.44 -2.37
N ALA A 114 -34.20 20.00 -2.93
CA ALA A 114 -32.82 19.62 -2.59
C ALA A 114 -32.37 20.12 -1.20
N ASN A 115 -33.28 20.67 -0.38
CA ASN A 115 -33.06 21.03 1.03
C ASN A 115 -33.93 20.15 1.95
N ARG A 116 -34.11 18.88 1.57
CA ARG A 116 -34.75 17.80 2.33
C ARG A 116 -33.94 16.51 2.22
N ASP A 117 -34.19 15.57 3.14
CA ASP A 117 -33.63 14.21 3.00
C ASP A 117 -34.16 13.54 1.73
N LEU A 118 -33.45 12.53 1.22
CA LEU A 118 -33.71 11.92 -0.08
C LEU A 118 -35.16 11.43 -0.24
N GLU A 119 -35.74 10.84 0.81
CA GLU A 119 -37.07 10.22 0.74
C GLU A 119 -38.14 11.29 0.56
N GLU A 120 -38.08 12.36 1.38
CA GLU A 120 -38.95 13.52 1.22
C GLU A 120 -38.63 14.29 -0.08
N ALA A 121 -37.35 14.41 -0.42
CA ALA A 121 -36.85 15.22 -1.52
C ALA A 121 -37.35 14.74 -2.88
N ALA A 122 -37.22 13.43 -3.14
CA ALA A 122 -37.44 12.81 -4.44
C ALA A 122 -38.69 11.91 -4.50
N GLN A 123 -39.26 11.53 -3.34
CA GLN A 123 -40.46 10.68 -3.24
C GLN A 123 -40.38 9.37 -4.04
N GLY A 124 -39.19 8.78 -4.10
CA GLY A 124 -38.92 7.51 -4.79
C GLY A 124 -38.86 7.61 -6.32
N ASP A 125 -38.91 8.81 -6.90
CA ASP A 125 -38.69 8.99 -8.34
C ASP A 125 -37.20 8.86 -8.68
N PRO A 126 -36.79 7.90 -9.53
CA PRO A 126 -35.37 7.64 -9.80
C PRO A 126 -34.61 8.84 -10.37
N GLU A 127 -35.27 9.68 -11.18
CA GLU A 127 -34.62 10.81 -11.84
C GLU A 127 -34.44 12.00 -10.88
N ALA A 128 -35.42 12.23 -10.00
CA ALA A 128 -35.28 13.16 -8.88
C ALA A 128 -34.22 12.69 -7.87
N GLU A 129 -34.12 11.38 -7.59
CA GLU A 129 -33.08 10.81 -6.71
C GLU A 129 -31.68 11.01 -7.31
N ILE A 130 -31.52 10.84 -8.64
CA ILE A 130 -30.25 11.12 -9.33
C ILE A 130 -29.88 12.60 -9.15
N ALA A 131 -30.81 13.53 -9.43
CA ALA A 131 -30.56 14.96 -9.28
C ALA A 131 -30.26 15.35 -7.83
N TRP A 132 -30.94 14.76 -6.84
CA TRP A 132 -30.62 14.96 -5.42
C TRP A 132 -29.18 14.50 -5.11
N ASN A 133 -28.83 13.29 -5.55
CA ASN A 133 -27.50 12.73 -5.32
C ASN A 133 -26.41 13.59 -5.96
N GLU A 134 -26.63 14.08 -7.18
CA GLU A 134 -25.71 14.99 -7.87
C GLU A 134 -25.51 16.31 -7.10
N PHE A 135 -26.61 16.93 -6.63
CA PHE A 135 -26.56 18.17 -5.85
C PHE A 135 -25.71 18.02 -4.59
N HIS A 136 -26.01 17.00 -3.79
CA HIS A 136 -25.25 16.75 -2.57
C HIS A 136 -23.83 16.29 -2.86
N HIS A 137 -23.59 15.50 -3.91
CA HIS A 137 -22.26 15.05 -4.29
C HIS A 137 -21.35 16.21 -4.71
N PHE A 138 -21.85 17.18 -5.48
CA PHE A 138 -21.07 18.36 -5.83
C PHE A 138 -20.73 19.23 -4.61
N ILE A 139 -21.65 19.36 -3.66
CA ILE A 139 -21.35 20.03 -2.39
C ILE A 139 -20.27 19.26 -1.61
N GLU A 140 -20.34 17.94 -1.52
CA GLU A 140 -19.28 17.14 -0.87
C GLU A 140 -17.93 17.25 -1.59
N ALA A 141 -17.92 17.29 -2.92
CA ALA A 141 -16.71 17.52 -3.70
C ALA A 141 -16.08 18.90 -3.40
N ALA A 142 -16.91 19.94 -3.32
CA ALA A 142 -16.47 21.28 -2.93
C ALA A 142 -15.94 21.31 -1.49
N LYS A 143 -16.65 20.69 -0.53
CA LYS A 143 -16.21 20.58 0.89
C LYS A 143 -14.87 19.86 1.01
N SER A 144 -14.68 18.79 0.25
CA SER A 144 -13.42 18.04 0.18
C SER A 144 -12.28 18.92 -0.35
N ASN A 145 -12.54 19.67 -1.44
CA ASN A 145 -11.56 20.60 -2.01
C ASN A 145 -11.17 21.70 -1.00
N VAL A 146 -12.16 22.34 -0.37
CA VAL A 146 -11.95 23.40 0.61
C VAL A 146 -11.16 22.88 1.81
N THR A 147 -11.55 21.74 2.37
CA THR A 147 -10.86 21.15 3.53
C THR A 147 -9.43 20.76 3.19
N ALA A 148 -9.19 20.18 2.02
CA ALA A 148 -7.85 19.77 1.60
C ALA A 148 -6.90 20.96 1.38
N ARG A 149 -7.42 22.10 0.91
CA ARG A 149 -6.60 23.28 0.56
C ARG A 149 -6.45 24.26 1.72
N PHE A 150 -7.50 24.49 2.48
CA PHE A 150 -7.60 25.57 3.47
C PHE A 150 -7.80 25.08 4.91
N GLY A 151 -8.06 23.78 5.11
CA GLY A 151 -8.29 23.19 6.43
C GLY A 151 -9.67 23.47 7.02
N ALA A 152 -10.30 24.61 6.69
CA ALA A 152 -11.66 24.98 7.05
C ALA A 152 -12.29 25.88 5.98
N GLY A 153 -13.60 26.10 6.06
CA GLY A 153 -14.30 27.00 5.16
C GLY A 153 -15.74 27.29 5.59
N PHE A 154 -16.44 28.02 4.73
CA PHE A 154 -17.79 28.51 5.01
C PHE A 154 -18.78 28.13 3.91
N PHE A 155 -19.94 27.60 4.30
CA PHE A 155 -21.01 27.18 3.41
C PHE A 155 -22.25 28.06 3.61
N ILE A 156 -22.80 28.60 2.52
CA ILE A 156 -24.08 29.30 2.51
C ILE A 156 -25.10 28.47 1.73
N ASP A 157 -26.21 28.16 2.40
CA ASP A 157 -27.44 27.65 1.77
C ASP A 157 -28.37 28.85 1.51
N LEU A 158 -28.53 29.22 0.23
CA LEU A 158 -29.19 30.46 -0.18
C LEU A 158 -30.67 30.23 -0.49
N HIS A 159 -31.54 30.89 0.27
CA HIS A 159 -32.99 30.81 0.17
C HIS A 159 -33.64 32.19 0.08
N GLY A 160 -34.95 32.22 -0.10
CA GLY A 160 -35.74 33.45 -0.09
C GLY A 160 -37.01 33.33 0.73
N HIS A 161 -37.28 34.33 1.57
CA HIS A 161 -38.53 34.45 2.32
C HIS A 161 -39.34 35.69 1.88
N GLY A 162 -40.61 35.73 2.30
CA GLY A 162 -41.55 36.84 2.05
C GLY A 162 -42.27 37.28 3.33
N HIS A 163 -41.62 37.15 4.49
CA HIS A 163 -42.15 37.68 5.75
C HIS A 163 -42.19 39.22 5.72
N ASP A 164 -43.06 39.82 6.53
CA ASP A 164 -43.29 41.27 6.53
C ASP A 164 -42.07 42.10 6.96
N ILE A 165 -41.15 41.51 7.72
CA ILE A 165 -39.95 42.19 8.22
C ILE A 165 -38.83 42.11 7.18
N GLN A 166 -38.45 43.26 6.63
CA GLN A 166 -37.38 43.39 5.65
C GLN A 166 -35.99 43.24 6.31
N ARG A 167 -35.54 41.99 6.46
CA ARG A 167 -34.21 41.61 6.95
C ARG A 167 -33.77 40.29 6.34
N LEU A 168 -32.49 39.95 6.43
CA LEU A 168 -32.00 38.60 6.22
C LEU A 168 -32.26 37.76 7.47
N GLU A 169 -32.70 36.52 7.30
CA GLU A 169 -32.77 35.56 8.40
C GLU A 169 -31.61 34.57 8.26
N LEU A 170 -30.67 34.63 9.21
CA LEU A 170 -29.46 33.81 9.22
C LEU A 170 -29.71 32.57 10.08
N GLY A 171 -30.05 31.47 9.42
CA GLY A 171 -30.35 30.17 10.04
C GLY A 171 -29.10 29.41 10.44
N TYR A 172 -28.83 29.32 11.76
CA TYR A 172 -27.69 28.57 12.33
C TYR A 172 -28.07 27.23 12.98
N LEU A 173 -29.26 26.71 12.70
CA LEU A 173 -29.95 25.58 13.35
C LEU A 173 -30.38 25.86 14.80
N LEU A 174 -30.44 27.14 15.18
CA LEU A 174 -30.96 27.60 16.46
C LEU A 174 -32.38 28.14 16.28
N THR A 175 -33.34 27.61 17.04
CA THR A 175 -34.74 28.08 16.95
C THR A 175 -34.89 29.51 17.49
N SER A 176 -36.03 30.16 17.23
CA SER A 176 -36.35 31.46 17.86
C SER A 176 -36.26 31.39 19.38
N ASN A 177 -36.68 30.26 19.99
CA ASN A 177 -36.57 30.05 21.43
C ASN A 177 -35.12 29.97 21.93
N ASP A 178 -34.22 29.38 21.13
CA ASP A 178 -32.79 29.35 21.44
C ASP A 178 -32.18 30.76 21.31
N LEU A 179 -32.45 31.49 20.21
CA LEU A 179 -31.91 32.84 19.98
C LEU A 179 -32.47 33.89 20.95
N ASN A 180 -33.70 33.70 21.45
CA ASN A 180 -34.32 34.57 22.46
C ASN A 180 -33.65 34.48 23.84
N GLN A 181 -32.77 33.50 24.06
CA GLN A 181 -32.02 33.40 25.31
C GLN A 181 -31.00 34.55 25.46
N SER A 182 -30.65 34.86 26.71
CA SER A 182 -29.60 35.85 27.00
C SER A 182 -28.22 35.36 26.55
N ASP A 183 -27.27 36.27 26.31
CA ASP A 183 -25.88 35.92 25.99
C ASP A 183 -25.26 35.03 27.08
N ALA A 184 -25.55 35.31 28.35
CA ALA A 184 -25.07 34.50 29.47
C ALA A 184 -25.59 33.06 29.38
N THR A 185 -26.84 32.86 28.97
CA THR A 185 -27.45 31.53 28.78
C THR A 185 -26.85 30.81 27.57
N LEU A 186 -26.68 31.51 26.44
CA LEU A 186 -26.07 30.96 25.23
C LEU A 186 -24.61 30.52 25.46
N ASN A 187 -23.86 31.28 26.25
CA ASN A 187 -22.46 31.01 26.57
C ASN A 187 -22.26 30.04 27.75
N GLY A 188 -23.28 29.85 28.59
CA GLY A 188 -23.17 29.10 29.84
C GLY A 188 -23.14 27.58 29.69
N SER A 189 -23.39 27.04 28.49
CA SER A 189 -23.37 25.59 28.20
C SER A 189 -23.15 25.31 26.72
N ALA A 190 -22.44 24.23 26.40
CA ALA A 190 -22.25 23.73 25.04
C ALA A 190 -23.56 23.21 24.38
N THR A 191 -24.69 23.24 25.08
CA THR A 191 -25.99 22.76 24.55
C THR A 191 -26.41 23.47 23.26
N TYR A 192 -26.29 24.79 23.20
CA TYR A 192 -26.66 25.57 22.00
C TYR A 192 -25.58 25.47 20.93
N GLU A 193 -24.31 25.53 21.33
CA GLU A 193 -23.16 25.35 20.44
C GLU A 193 -23.22 23.99 19.71
N ASN A 194 -23.59 22.91 20.40
CA ASN A 194 -23.70 21.57 19.81
C ASN A 194 -24.86 21.41 18.83
N LYS A 195 -25.88 22.28 18.87
CA LYS A 195 -26.95 22.32 17.86
C LYS A 195 -26.56 23.13 16.63
N CYS A 196 -25.56 24.00 16.77
CA CYS A 196 -25.28 25.08 15.84
C CYS A 196 -24.47 24.62 14.61
N SER A 197 -24.79 25.15 13.43
CA SER A 197 -24.08 24.83 12.19
C SER A 197 -22.68 25.46 12.07
N ILE A 198 -22.36 26.42 12.94
CA ILE A 198 -21.02 27.03 13.08
C ILE A 198 -20.26 26.51 14.31
N ARG A 199 -20.65 25.35 14.86
CA ARG A 199 -20.01 24.71 16.02
C ARG A 199 -18.50 24.66 15.92
N ARG A 200 -17.95 24.28 14.76
CA ARG A 200 -16.50 24.22 14.57
C ARG A 200 -15.86 25.60 14.69
N LEU A 201 -16.45 26.61 14.08
CA LEU A 201 -15.93 27.98 14.20
C LEU A 201 -15.98 28.47 15.65
N SER A 202 -17.05 28.15 16.39
CA SER A 202 -17.17 28.49 17.81
C SER A 202 -16.05 27.88 18.65
N GLN A 203 -15.71 26.61 18.40
CA GLN A 203 -14.64 25.90 19.11
C GLN A 203 -13.25 26.45 18.81
N ASP A 204 -13.03 26.98 17.61
CA ASP A 204 -11.75 27.53 17.18
C ASP A 204 -11.59 29.02 17.51
N SER A 205 -12.68 29.73 17.84
CA SER A 205 -12.70 31.17 18.03
C SER A 205 -12.32 31.60 19.45
N PRO A 206 -11.60 32.73 19.61
CA PRO A 206 -11.42 33.38 20.91
C PRO A 206 -12.67 34.15 21.39
N LEU A 207 -13.70 34.28 20.55
CA LEU A 207 -14.94 34.97 20.89
C LEU A 207 -15.93 34.02 21.59
N SER A 208 -16.83 34.59 22.38
CA SER A 208 -17.94 33.81 22.95
C SER A 208 -18.91 33.36 21.86
N PHE A 209 -19.62 32.26 22.11
CA PHE A 209 -20.61 31.72 21.18
C PHE A 209 -21.68 32.76 20.78
N ALA A 210 -22.19 33.52 21.75
CA ALA A 210 -23.14 34.60 21.49
C ALA A 210 -22.52 35.74 20.65
N ALA A 211 -21.23 36.06 20.85
CA ALA A 211 -20.56 37.10 20.07
C ALA A 211 -20.37 36.69 18.59
N LEU A 212 -20.22 35.40 18.30
CA LEU A 212 -20.18 34.89 16.92
C LEU A 212 -21.54 34.98 16.22
N LEU A 213 -22.64 34.79 16.95
CA LEU A 213 -23.99 34.87 16.41
C LEU A 213 -24.45 36.32 16.22
N ARG A 214 -24.17 37.20 17.19
CA ARG A 214 -24.77 38.55 17.25
C ARG A 214 -23.89 39.65 17.83
N GLY A 215 -22.60 39.39 18.02
CA GLY A 215 -21.62 40.42 18.40
C GLY A 215 -21.21 41.31 17.22
N SER A 216 -20.41 42.33 17.47
CA SER A 216 -19.94 43.29 16.46
C SER A 216 -19.12 42.67 15.32
N GLN A 217 -18.60 41.47 15.53
CA GLN A 217 -17.85 40.66 14.55
C GLN A 217 -18.69 39.49 14.00
N SER A 218 -19.98 39.41 14.31
CA SER A 218 -20.87 38.39 13.75
C SER A 218 -21.09 38.60 12.26
N PHE A 219 -21.50 37.54 11.56
CA PHE A 219 -21.78 37.64 10.13
C PHE A 219 -22.93 38.62 9.85
N GLY A 220 -23.97 38.63 10.70
CA GLY A 220 -25.07 39.59 10.61
C GLY A 220 -24.63 41.04 10.83
N ALA A 221 -23.63 41.29 11.67
CA ALA A 221 -23.05 42.63 11.82
C ALA A 221 -22.39 43.12 10.52
N TYR A 222 -21.60 42.24 9.87
CA TYR A 222 -20.96 42.60 8.60
C TYR A 222 -21.97 42.80 7.47
N LEU A 223 -23.05 42.03 7.42
CA LEU A 223 -24.13 42.22 6.44
C LEU A 223 -24.89 43.53 6.69
N ALA A 224 -25.23 43.83 7.95
CA ALA A 224 -25.88 45.08 8.32
C ALA A 224 -25.02 46.30 7.96
N ALA A 225 -23.70 46.22 8.15
CA ALA A 225 -22.75 47.26 7.74
C ALA A 225 -22.71 47.49 6.21
N GLN A 226 -23.16 46.52 5.42
CA GLN A 226 -23.31 46.62 3.96
C GLN A 226 -24.71 47.07 3.52
N GLY A 227 -25.58 47.45 4.47
CA GLY A 227 -26.94 47.91 4.21
C GLY A 227 -27.99 46.80 4.19
N PHE A 228 -27.67 45.60 4.69
CA PHE A 228 -28.59 44.46 4.73
C PHE A 228 -28.87 44.04 6.19
N PRO A 229 -29.93 44.60 6.83
CA PRO A 229 -30.34 44.22 8.18
C PRO A 229 -30.48 42.70 8.29
N SER A 230 -30.03 42.12 9.39
CA SER A 230 -29.93 40.66 9.54
C SER A 230 -30.28 40.23 10.96
N VAL A 231 -30.97 39.10 11.11
CA VAL A 231 -31.20 38.43 12.40
C VAL A 231 -30.54 37.05 12.40
N PRO A 232 -29.74 36.67 13.41
CA PRO A 232 -29.27 37.51 14.52
C PRO A 232 -28.11 38.47 14.10
N SER A 233 -28.05 39.65 14.74
CA SER A 233 -26.98 40.65 14.63
C SER A 233 -26.97 41.58 15.87
N PRO A 234 -26.00 42.49 16.05
CA PRO A 234 -26.02 43.43 17.19
C PRO A 234 -27.26 44.32 17.25
N SER A 235 -27.76 44.75 16.09
CA SER A 235 -28.94 45.62 15.99
C SER A 235 -30.26 44.85 16.01
N ASP A 236 -30.22 43.54 15.74
CA ASP A 236 -31.38 42.65 15.74
C ASP A 236 -30.95 41.28 16.32
N PRO A 237 -30.76 41.18 17.64
CA PRO A 237 -30.10 40.04 18.28
C PRO A 237 -30.93 38.77 18.32
N SER A 238 -32.25 38.86 18.09
CA SER A 238 -33.16 37.73 18.17
C SER A 238 -34.47 38.00 17.43
N PRO A 239 -35.10 36.98 16.82
CA PRO A 239 -36.39 37.16 16.14
C PRO A 239 -37.57 37.41 17.09
N GLY A 240 -37.45 37.23 18.40
CA GLY A 240 -38.56 37.44 19.33
C GLY A 240 -39.71 36.46 19.07
N ALA A 241 -40.91 37.00 18.84
CA ALA A 241 -42.09 36.24 18.42
C ALA A 241 -42.28 36.27 16.89
N ASP A 242 -41.42 36.97 16.15
CA ASP A 242 -41.56 37.14 14.72
C ASP A 242 -41.17 35.84 13.98
N PRO A 243 -41.71 35.64 12.76
CA PRO A 243 -41.27 34.56 11.89
C PRO A 243 -39.75 34.57 11.66
N TYR A 244 -39.17 33.36 11.64
CA TYR A 244 -37.74 33.15 11.43
C TYR A 244 -37.49 31.71 10.99
N TRP A 245 -36.75 31.53 9.89
CA TRP A 245 -36.25 30.23 9.49
C TRP A 245 -34.87 29.97 10.08
N ASN A 246 -34.76 28.90 10.85
CA ASN A 246 -33.54 28.57 11.59
C ASN A 246 -32.50 27.77 10.79
N GLY A 247 -32.77 27.40 9.54
CA GLY A 247 -31.88 26.58 8.72
C GLY A 247 -32.39 25.16 8.51
N GLY A 248 -32.21 24.65 7.29
CA GLY A 248 -32.78 23.39 6.81
C GLY A 248 -31.80 22.23 6.76
N TYR A 249 -32.15 21.23 5.93
CA TYR A 249 -31.41 19.99 5.78
C TYR A 249 -29.97 20.20 5.30
N ASN A 250 -29.75 21.08 4.34
CA ASN A 250 -28.43 21.39 3.78
C ASN A 250 -27.52 22.00 4.83
N THR A 251 -28.01 22.98 5.60
CA THR A 251 -27.25 23.60 6.69
C THR A 251 -26.88 22.58 7.76
N ALA A 252 -27.78 21.64 8.08
CA ALA A 252 -27.53 20.55 9.00
C ALA A 252 -26.50 19.53 8.47
N ARG A 253 -26.67 19.08 7.22
CA ARG A 253 -25.84 18.05 6.59
C ARG A 253 -24.43 18.54 6.25
N HIS A 254 -24.33 19.79 5.80
CA HIS A 254 -23.08 20.34 5.25
C HIS A 254 -22.35 21.29 6.19
N GLY A 255 -23.00 21.71 7.28
CA GLY A 255 -22.41 22.46 8.37
C GLY A 255 -21.70 21.61 9.40
N SER A 256 -21.15 22.28 10.41
CA SER A 256 -20.24 21.67 11.38
C SER A 256 -20.91 21.09 12.64
N ARG A 257 -22.25 21.09 12.70
CA ARG A 257 -23.02 20.60 13.86
C ARG A 257 -22.58 19.19 14.25
N ASP A 258 -22.58 18.29 13.27
CA ASP A 258 -22.31 16.87 13.45
C ASP A 258 -20.82 16.52 13.25
N GLY A 259 -19.94 17.54 13.16
CA GLY A 259 -18.50 17.41 12.94
C GLY A 259 -18.02 18.02 11.62
N GLY A 260 -16.75 17.82 11.29
CA GLY A 260 -16.12 18.40 10.09
C GLY A 260 -15.57 19.81 10.28
N THR A 261 -15.10 20.39 9.18
CA THR A 261 -14.33 21.64 9.12
C THR A 261 -15.08 22.79 8.45
N ILE A 262 -16.29 22.54 7.95
CA ILE A 262 -17.07 23.51 7.19
C ILE A 262 -18.17 24.06 8.09
N SER A 263 -18.09 25.35 8.40
CA SER A 263 -19.14 26.06 9.14
C SER A 263 -20.21 26.56 8.16
N ALA A 264 -21.48 26.54 8.56
CA ALA A 264 -22.59 26.83 7.64
C ALA A 264 -23.62 27.81 8.18
N VAL A 265 -24.31 28.49 7.27
CA VAL A 265 -25.49 29.31 7.55
C VAL A 265 -26.50 29.19 6.41
N GLN A 266 -27.80 29.14 6.74
CA GLN A 266 -28.85 29.40 5.76
C GLN A 266 -29.11 30.90 5.69
N ILE A 267 -29.14 31.48 4.51
CA ILE A 267 -29.59 32.88 4.35
C ILE A 267 -30.96 32.87 3.71
N GLU A 268 -31.97 33.28 4.46
CA GLU A 268 -33.24 33.67 3.89
C GLU A 268 -33.16 35.11 3.41
N SER A 269 -33.23 35.26 2.09
CA SER A 269 -33.16 36.56 1.44
C SER A 269 -34.55 37.16 1.29
N HIS A 270 -34.84 38.26 1.99
CA HIS A 270 -36.10 38.98 1.84
C HIS A 270 -36.36 39.37 0.36
N TRP A 271 -37.62 39.39 -0.07
CA TRP A 271 -37.94 39.77 -1.46
C TRP A 271 -37.44 41.18 -1.82
N THR A 272 -37.99 42.19 -1.14
CA THR A 272 -37.71 43.61 -1.40
C THR A 272 -36.27 43.97 -1.01
N GLY A 273 -35.55 44.63 -1.92
CA GLY A 273 -34.22 45.18 -1.67
C GLY A 273 -33.06 44.17 -1.73
N VAL A 274 -33.33 42.88 -1.92
CA VAL A 274 -32.29 41.83 -2.04
C VAL A 274 -32.43 41.08 -3.36
N ARG A 275 -33.62 40.51 -3.66
CA ARG A 275 -33.80 39.59 -4.82
C ARG A 275 -34.86 40.00 -5.84
N ASP A 276 -35.66 41.02 -5.53
CA ASP A 276 -36.73 41.58 -6.38
C ASP A 276 -36.25 42.09 -7.76
N THR A 277 -35.16 42.87 -7.81
CA THR A 277 -34.64 43.47 -9.05
C THR A 277 -33.21 43.03 -9.36
N ALA A 278 -32.81 43.08 -10.64
CA ALA A 278 -31.44 42.74 -11.04
C ALA A 278 -30.37 43.64 -10.40
N ALA A 279 -30.70 44.91 -10.16
CA ALA A 279 -29.84 45.88 -9.49
C ALA A 279 -29.67 45.53 -8.01
N ASN A 280 -30.77 45.24 -7.30
CA ASN A 280 -30.72 44.83 -5.89
C ASN A 280 -29.94 43.53 -5.71
N ARG A 281 -30.10 42.55 -6.63
CA ARG A 281 -29.29 41.33 -6.61
C ARG A 281 -27.81 41.57 -6.79
N THR A 282 -27.41 42.51 -7.65
CA THR A 282 -26.00 42.90 -7.78
C THR A 282 -25.51 43.63 -6.52
N ALA A 283 -26.29 44.56 -5.98
CA ALA A 283 -25.94 45.28 -4.76
C ALA A 283 -25.77 44.33 -3.56
N PHE A 284 -26.67 43.35 -3.41
CA PHE A 284 -26.54 42.31 -2.40
C PHE A 284 -25.34 41.40 -2.65
N ALA A 285 -25.11 40.94 -3.88
CA ALA A 285 -23.93 40.14 -4.20
C ALA A 285 -22.62 40.87 -3.83
N GLN A 286 -22.53 42.16 -4.10
CA GLN A 286 -21.39 43.00 -3.71
C GLN A 286 -21.27 43.17 -2.19
N GLY A 287 -22.37 43.45 -1.51
CA GLY A 287 -22.42 43.58 -0.05
C GLY A 287 -22.03 42.28 0.64
N LEU A 288 -22.64 41.17 0.26
CA LEU A 288 -22.32 39.83 0.76
C LEU A 288 -20.85 39.49 0.54
N THR A 289 -20.30 39.77 -0.64
CA THR A 289 -18.89 39.51 -0.96
C THR A 289 -17.95 40.28 -0.03
N ARG A 290 -18.20 41.57 0.23
CA ARG A 290 -17.41 42.38 1.17
C ARG A 290 -17.58 41.94 2.62
N ALA A 291 -18.81 41.59 3.02
CA ALA A 291 -19.10 41.05 4.34
C ALA A 291 -18.36 39.72 4.57
N LEU A 292 -18.37 38.84 3.57
CA LEU A 292 -17.61 37.58 3.59
C LEU A 292 -16.10 37.83 3.67
N ASN A 293 -15.53 38.75 2.89
CA ASN A 293 -14.09 39.04 2.99
C ASN A 293 -13.69 39.45 4.43
N ASN A 294 -14.44 40.37 5.04
CA ASN A 294 -14.20 40.79 6.43
C ASN A 294 -14.42 39.66 7.44
N TYR A 295 -15.44 38.83 7.23
CA TYR A 295 -15.71 37.67 8.06
C TYR A 295 -14.57 36.64 7.99
N PHE A 296 -14.03 36.39 6.79
CA PHE A 296 -12.87 35.51 6.60
C PHE A 296 -11.59 36.06 7.23
N ILE A 297 -11.34 37.36 7.12
CA ILE A 297 -10.19 38.00 7.78
C ILE A 297 -10.29 37.79 9.30
N GLN A 298 -11.48 38.02 9.86
CA GLN A 298 -11.68 37.99 11.30
C GLN A 298 -11.67 36.57 11.88
N HIS A 299 -12.28 35.61 11.20
CA HIS A 299 -12.60 34.30 11.78
C HIS A 299 -11.79 33.14 11.20
N PHE A 300 -11.19 33.34 10.03
CA PHE A 300 -10.36 32.34 9.36
C PHE A 300 -8.92 32.83 9.15
N GLY A 301 -8.59 34.06 9.60
CA GLY A 301 -7.25 34.63 9.54
C GLY A 301 -6.73 34.85 8.13
N MET A 302 -7.63 34.91 7.13
CA MET A 302 -7.26 35.04 5.73
C MET A 302 -8.16 36.04 4.99
N SER A 303 -7.57 36.79 4.07
CA SER A 303 -8.30 37.61 3.11
C SER A 303 -8.75 36.75 1.94
N LEU A 304 -9.98 36.95 1.48
CA LEU A 304 -10.44 36.40 0.19
C LEU A 304 -9.89 37.21 -0.98
N GLU A 305 -9.50 38.47 -0.77
CA GLU A 305 -8.80 39.29 -1.76
C GLU A 305 -7.33 38.86 -1.87
N SER A 306 -6.83 38.64 -3.10
CA SER A 306 -5.40 38.64 -3.36
C SER A 306 -4.89 40.07 -3.44
N ALA A 307 -3.80 40.41 -2.73
CA ALA A 307 -3.10 41.66 -3.04
C ALA A 307 -2.48 41.55 -4.44
N ALA A 308 -2.52 42.64 -5.22
CA ALA A 308 -1.86 42.70 -6.52
C ALA A 308 -0.41 42.20 -6.40
N PRO A 309 0.14 41.43 -7.36
CA PRO A 309 1.51 40.95 -7.27
C PRO A 309 2.47 42.12 -7.12
N SER A 310 3.44 42.00 -6.21
CA SER A 310 4.61 42.89 -6.23
C SER A 310 5.58 42.33 -7.24
N VAL A 311 5.60 42.95 -8.42
CA VAL A 311 6.44 42.51 -9.53
C VAL A 311 7.81 43.17 -9.42
N TRP A 312 8.86 42.36 -9.49
CA TRP A 312 10.23 42.79 -9.66
C TRP A 312 10.58 42.84 -11.16
N PRO A 313 10.72 44.03 -11.77
CA PRO A 313 10.84 44.19 -13.21
C PRO A 313 12.29 44.18 -13.75
N GLY A 314 13.36 44.25 -12.94
CA GLY A 314 14.73 44.43 -13.47
C GLY A 314 15.91 44.17 -12.51
N GLY A 315 17.12 43.97 -13.06
CA GLY A 315 18.28 43.38 -12.37
C GLY A 315 19.20 44.28 -11.53
N SER A 316 18.91 45.58 -11.34
CA SER A 316 19.64 46.47 -10.42
C SER A 316 18.68 47.21 -9.47
N GLY A 317 19.13 47.49 -8.25
CA GLY A 317 18.34 48.14 -7.19
C GLY A 317 18.13 47.26 -5.95
N ASN A 318 17.79 47.88 -4.82
CA ASN A 318 17.50 47.19 -3.57
C ASN A 318 16.01 46.90 -3.42
N TRP A 319 15.68 45.80 -2.75
CA TRP A 319 14.29 45.36 -2.51
C TRP A 319 13.54 46.20 -1.46
N ASP A 320 14.24 46.99 -0.65
CA ASP A 320 13.67 47.96 0.31
C ASP A 320 13.33 49.32 -0.34
N THR A 321 13.56 49.49 -1.63
CA THR A 321 13.18 50.71 -2.36
C THR A 321 11.86 50.48 -3.10
N ALA A 322 10.79 51.13 -2.62
CA ALA A 322 9.44 51.03 -3.18
C ALA A 322 9.40 51.24 -4.70
N GLY A 323 10.15 52.22 -5.21
CA GLY A 323 10.21 52.56 -6.64
C GLY A 323 10.79 51.48 -7.55
N ASN A 324 11.41 50.44 -7.01
CA ASN A 324 11.94 49.31 -7.79
C ASN A 324 10.91 48.19 -7.98
N TRP A 325 9.74 48.26 -7.33
CA TRP A 325 8.65 47.30 -7.50
C TRP A 325 7.56 47.84 -8.41
N LEU A 326 6.76 46.95 -8.99
CA LEU A 326 5.53 47.31 -9.70
C LEU A 326 4.32 46.65 -9.02
N PRO A 327 3.32 47.43 -8.56
CA PRO A 327 3.33 48.89 -8.44
C PRO A 327 4.46 49.40 -7.51
N PRO A 328 4.86 50.70 -7.58
CA PRO A 328 6.02 51.25 -6.86
C PRO A 328 5.78 51.45 -5.36
N VAL A 329 5.40 50.35 -4.70
CA VAL A 329 5.15 50.20 -3.27
C VAL A 329 5.92 48.99 -2.78
N LEU A 330 6.35 49.02 -1.52
CA LEU A 330 7.03 47.87 -0.94
C LEU A 330 6.07 46.68 -0.82
N PRO A 331 6.54 45.45 -1.07
CA PRO A 331 5.77 44.26 -0.80
C PRO A 331 5.35 44.15 0.68
N VAL A 332 4.11 43.76 0.89
CA VAL A 332 3.47 43.46 2.18
C VAL A 332 3.06 41.99 2.27
N SER A 333 2.56 41.58 3.44
CA SER A 333 2.39 40.17 3.81
C SER A 333 1.39 39.35 2.97
N SER A 334 0.55 40.01 2.18
CA SER A 334 -0.43 39.40 1.27
C SER A 334 0.02 39.39 -0.20
N ASN A 335 1.17 39.97 -0.55
CA ASN A 335 1.62 40.00 -1.94
C ASN A 335 2.20 38.67 -2.41
N VAL A 336 1.98 38.37 -3.68
CA VAL A 336 2.86 37.46 -4.44
C VAL A 336 4.09 38.25 -4.86
N LEU A 337 5.29 37.74 -4.56
CA LEU A 337 6.53 38.30 -5.10
C LEU A 337 6.80 37.68 -6.47
N ALA A 338 6.64 38.48 -7.52
CA ALA A 338 6.75 38.03 -8.90
C ALA A 338 8.06 38.53 -9.55
N PHE A 339 8.99 37.62 -9.79
CA PHE A 339 10.26 37.88 -10.46
C PHE A 339 10.09 37.73 -11.98
N ALA A 340 9.79 38.85 -12.66
CA ALA A 340 9.48 38.89 -14.09
C ALA A 340 10.58 39.52 -14.95
N GLY A 341 11.48 40.30 -14.33
CA GLY A 341 12.59 40.97 -15.02
C GLY A 341 13.78 40.06 -15.37
N PRO A 342 14.83 40.62 -15.99
CA PRO A 342 16.14 39.97 -16.11
C PRO A 342 16.69 39.47 -14.76
N GLY A 343 17.00 38.18 -14.66
CA GLY A 343 17.87 37.57 -13.64
C GLY A 343 19.36 37.72 -14.00
N GLY A 344 20.27 37.46 -13.04
CA GLY A 344 21.71 37.66 -13.21
C GLY A 344 22.58 37.42 -11.96
N ALA A 345 23.87 37.78 -12.02
CA ALA A 345 24.91 37.46 -11.03
C ALA A 345 24.81 38.21 -9.67
N ALA A 346 23.78 39.03 -9.46
CA ALA A 346 23.54 39.66 -8.18
C ALA A 346 22.75 38.70 -7.28
N THR A 347 23.29 38.35 -6.11
CA THR A 347 22.50 37.71 -5.04
C THR A 347 21.39 38.66 -4.63
N HIS A 348 20.14 38.21 -4.72
CA HIS A 348 18.99 39.04 -4.38
C HIS A 348 18.55 38.77 -2.94
N ASN A 349 18.76 39.74 -2.05
CA ASN A 349 18.64 39.57 -0.60
C ASN A 349 17.29 40.07 -0.04
N LEU A 350 16.44 39.15 0.43
CA LEU A 350 15.11 39.40 1.00
C LEU A 350 15.15 40.03 2.39
N ALA A 351 16.32 40.16 3.01
CA ALA A 351 16.44 40.74 4.34
C ALA A 351 15.87 42.17 4.45
N ALA A 352 15.78 42.87 3.33
CA ALA A 352 15.25 44.22 3.23
C ALA A 352 13.70 44.30 3.36
N LEU A 353 12.98 43.18 3.24
CA LEU A 353 11.51 43.11 3.36
C LEU A 353 11.13 42.60 4.75
N SER A 354 10.72 43.52 5.63
CA SER A 354 10.81 43.40 7.10
C SER A 354 9.82 42.45 7.80
N ASN A 355 8.84 41.87 7.12
CA ASN A 355 7.85 40.98 7.75
C ASN A 355 8.03 39.49 7.42
N GLY A 356 8.80 39.15 6.38
CA GLY A 356 9.10 37.77 5.97
C GLY A 356 7.87 36.88 5.70
N VAL A 357 6.65 37.41 5.61
CA VAL A 357 5.45 36.64 5.26
C VAL A 357 5.03 37.09 3.88
N PHE A 358 4.76 36.17 2.96
CA PHE A 358 4.24 36.50 1.62
C PHE A 358 3.22 35.48 1.19
N THR A 359 2.43 35.84 0.17
CA THR A 359 1.54 34.87 -0.47
C THR A 359 2.35 33.83 -1.19
N ALA A 360 3.05 34.15 -2.28
CA ALA A 360 3.85 33.19 -3.04
C ALA A 360 5.15 33.78 -3.58
N LEU A 361 6.05 32.91 -4.03
CA LEU A 361 7.16 33.27 -4.92
C LEU A 361 6.85 32.79 -6.34
N LEU A 362 6.87 33.72 -7.31
CA LEU A 362 6.59 33.42 -8.71
C LEU A 362 7.77 33.86 -9.58
N PHE A 363 8.36 32.95 -10.33
CA PHE A 363 9.34 33.27 -11.36
C PHE A 363 8.69 33.17 -12.74
N SER A 364 8.76 34.25 -13.50
CA SER A 364 8.09 34.38 -14.81
C SER A 364 8.97 35.09 -15.83
N ASN A 365 10.27 35.25 -15.54
CA ASN A 365 11.18 35.99 -16.40
C ASN A 365 11.43 35.29 -17.74
N THR A 366 11.39 36.07 -18.81
CA THR A 366 11.55 35.56 -20.20
C THR A 366 12.81 36.05 -20.90
N VAL A 367 13.50 37.05 -20.34
CA VAL A 367 14.53 37.82 -21.06
C VAL A 367 15.95 37.30 -20.77
N SER A 368 16.35 37.16 -19.51
CA SER A 368 17.66 36.58 -19.18
C SER A 368 17.74 36.03 -17.75
N GLY A 369 18.58 35.01 -17.56
CA GLY A 369 19.26 34.70 -16.30
C GLY A 369 18.45 34.02 -15.19
N SER A 370 19.19 33.35 -14.30
CA SER A 370 18.69 32.71 -13.09
C SER A 370 18.62 33.69 -11.92
N TYR A 371 17.59 33.56 -11.07
CA TYR A 371 17.57 34.20 -9.76
C TYR A 371 18.27 33.31 -8.72
N THR A 372 19.07 33.94 -7.85
CA THR A 372 19.56 33.35 -6.59
C THR A 372 19.07 34.20 -5.44
N LEU A 373 18.02 33.71 -4.75
CA LEU A 373 17.43 34.41 -3.62
C LEU A 373 18.17 34.03 -2.32
N ALA A 374 18.45 35.01 -1.47
CA ALA A 374 19.04 34.82 -0.14
C ALA A 374 18.39 35.77 0.87
N GLY A 375 18.75 35.71 2.16
CA GLY A 375 18.27 36.64 3.18
C GLY A 375 17.56 35.97 4.35
N HIS A 376 16.66 36.71 5.01
CA HIS A 376 15.90 36.20 6.15
C HIS A 376 14.91 35.08 5.76
N PRO A 377 14.54 34.20 6.71
CA PRO A 377 13.51 33.21 6.49
C PRO A 377 12.20 33.84 6.03
N VAL A 378 11.48 33.17 5.12
CA VAL A 378 10.15 33.58 4.70
C VAL A 378 9.09 32.56 5.12
N ARG A 379 7.86 33.01 5.29
CA ARG A 379 6.67 32.18 5.49
C ARG A 379 5.72 32.39 4.33
N LEU A 380 5.19 31.29 3.79
CA LEU A 380 4.38 31.32 2.57
C LEU A 380 2.94 30.87 2.84
N LEU A 381 1.97 31.60 2.27
CA LEU A 381 0.53 31.27 2.26
C LEU A 381 0.12 30.50 0.99
N ALA A 382 0.91 30.62 -0.08
CA ALA A 382 0.85 29.95 -1.37
C ALA A 382 2.29 29.61 -1.81
N GLY A 383 2.53 28.49 -2.48
CA GLY A 383 3.88 27.93 -2.60
C GLY A 383 4.82 28.68 -3.57
N VAL A 384 5.73 27.94 -4.20
CA VAL A 384 6.71 28.50 -5.15
C VAL A 384 6.37 28.02 -6.56
N SER A 385 6.35 28.92 -7.54
CA SER A 385 6.14 28.55 -8.94
C SER A 385 7.24 29.11 -9.83
N ASN A 386 7.94 28.24 -10.54
CA ASN A 386 8.80 28.62 -11.64
C ASN A 386 8.09 28.35 -12.97
N LEU A 387 7.65 29.42 -13.64
CA LEU A 387 7.09 29.39 -14.98
C LEU A 387 8.11 29.81 -16.05
N SER A 388 9.29 30.28 -15.65
CA SER A 388 10.38 30.60 -16.57
C SER A 388 11.07 29.32 -17.04
N SER A 389 11.77 29.36 -18.18
CA SER A 389 12.64 28.26 -18.63
C SER A 389 13.99 28.21 -17.91
N PHE A 390 14.30 29.20 -17.07
CA PHE A 390 15.59 29.32 -16.39
C PHE A 390 15.58 28.55 -15.07
N PRO A 391 16.71 27.92 -14.68
CA PRO A 391 16.82 27.34 -13.35
C PRO A 391 16.94 28.45 -12.29
N HIS A 392 16.38 28.25 -11.10
CA HIS A 392 16.47 29.24 -10.01
C HIS A 392 16.91 28.59 -8.70
N SER A 393 17.58 29.38 -7.86
CA SER A 393 18.08 28.96 -6.56
C SER A 393 17.44 29.79 -5.43
N ILE A 394 16.97 29.10 -4.38
CA ILE A 394 16.32 29.69 -3.22
C ILE A 394 17.11 29.27 -1.97
N GLY A 395 17.91 30.19 -1.44
CA GLY A 395 18.76 29.98 -0.27
C GLY A 395 18.15 30.46 1.06
N LEU A 396 17.03 31.16 1.03
CA LEU A 396 16.26 31.50 2.23
C LEU A 396 15.56 30.27 2.80
N ALA A 397 15.53 30.16 4.12
CA ALA A 397 14.69 29.19 4.80
C ALA A 397 13.21 29.51 4.58
N MET A 398 12.36 28.49 4.46
CA MET A 398 10.93 28.64 4.23
C MET A 398 10.11 27.95 5.31
N GLY A 399 9.11 28.65 5.84
CA GLY A 399 8.06 28.10 6.69
C GLY A 399 6.73 28.02 5.95
N LEU A 400 6.03 26.89 6.05
CA LEU A 400 4.68 26.76 5.48
C LEU A 400 3.61 27.09 6.51
N LEU A 401 2.58 27.81 6.09
CA LEU A 401 1.42 28.15 6.93
C LEU A 401 0.11 27.46 6.53
N ALA A 402 0.17 26.72 5.43
CA ALA A 402 -0.90 25.92 4.87
C ALA A 402 -0.25 24.84 3.98
N PRO A 403 -1.00 23.84 3.49
CA PRO A 403 -0.50 22.94 2.45
C PRO A 403 0.02 23.71 1.23
N GLN A 404 1.25 23.45 0.79
CA GLN A 404 1.87 24.19 -0.32
C GLN A 404 2.32 23.33 -1.48
N THR A 405 2.37 23.92 -2.67
CA THR A 405 3.01 23.33 -3.86
C THR A 405 4.25 24.12 -4.26
N ILE A 406 5.39 23.43 -4.38
CA ILE A 406 6.62 23.92 -5.00
C ILE A 406 6.67 23.32 -6.41
N SER A 407 6.51 24.17 -7.42
CA SER A 407 6.34 23.79 -8.81
C SER A 407 7.48 24.34 -9.67
N ALA A 408 8.32 23.45 -10.20
CA ALA A 408 9.25 23.73 -11.28
C ALA A 408 8.56 23.45 -12.63
N GLY A 409 7.62 24.33 -13.01
CA GLY A 409 6.77 24.14 -14.20
C GLY A 409 7.47 24.41 -15.53
N GLY A 410 8.44 25.33 -15.56
CA GLY A 410 9.30 25.61 -16.72
C GLY A 410 10.73 25.10 -16.50
N GLY A 411 11.49 25.76 -15.63
CA GLY A 411 12.88 25.46 -15.30
C GLY A 411 13.05 24.89 -13.89
N ALA A 412 14.19 24.25 -13.64
CA ALA A 412 14.47 23.58 -12.38
C ALA A 412 14.53 24.54 -11.17
N LEU A 413 14.13 24.05 -10.00
CA LEU A 413 14.29 24.77 -8.72
C LEU A 413 15.35 24.10 -7.84
N THR A 414 16.27 24.87 -7.27
CA THR A 414 17.21 24.39 -6.25
C THR A 414 16.97 25.13 -4.95
N LEU A 415 16.60 24.41 -3.90
CA LEU A 415 16.33 24.95 -2.58
C LEU A 415 17.51 24.57 -1.67
N THR A 416 18.36 25.54 -1.36
CA THR A 416 19.48 25.37 -0.44
C THR A 416 19.13 25.78 0.99
N GLY A 417 18.12 26.64 1.15
CA GLY A 417 17.49 26.92 2.45
C GLY A 417 16.63 25.74 2.93
N GLY A 418 16.56 25.54 4.25
CA GLY A 418 15.68 24.53 4.86
C GLY A 418 14.20 24.86 4.69
N LEU A 419 13.35 23.84 4.71
CA LEU A 419 11.88 23.98 4.62
C LEU A 419 11.21 23.38 5.86
N THR A 420 10.59 24.22 6.68
CA THR A 420 9.75 23.77 7.80
C THR A 420 8.30 23.72 7.35
N ASN A 421 7.74 22.53 7.26
CA ASN A 421 6.40 22.30 6.71
C ASN A 421 5.25 22.67 7.68
N GLY A 422 5.55 23.02 8.94
CA GLY A 422 4.57 23.53 9.90
C GLY A 422 3.45 22.56 10.27
N GLY A 423 3.57 21.25 9.98
CA GLY A 423 2.48 20.30 10.12
C GLY A 423 1.66 20.07 8.85
N HIS A 424 1.94 20.82 7.78
CA HIS A 424 1.22 20.75 6.51
C HIS A 424 1.95 19.90 5.47
N PRO A 425 1.25 19.17 4.58
CA PRO A 425 1.90 18.50 3.47
C PRO A 425 2.49 19.50 2.47
N VAL A 426 3.68 19.18 1.97
CA VAL A 426 4.33 19.93 0.87
C VAL A 426 4.36 19.07 -0.39
N ARG A 427 3.84 19.62 -1.49
CA ARG A 427 3.81 18.98 -2.80
C ARG A 427 4.92 19.53 -3.69
N PHE A 428 5.69 18.66 -4.31
CA PHE A 428 6.72 19.00 -5.31
C PHE A 428 6.29 18.54 -6.70
N VAL A 429 6.46 19.41 -7.70
CA VAL A 429 6.16 19.16 -9.12
C VAL A 429 7.33 19.61 -9.99
N GLY A 430 7.70 18.84 -11.00
CA GLY A 430 8.82 19.13 -11.89
C GLY A 430 10.18 18.77 -11.28
N ASP A 431 11.25 19.33 -11.85
CA ASP A 431 12.63 19.10 -11.39
C ASP A 431 12.98 20.04 -10.22
N VAL A 432 13.05 19.45 -9.02
CA VAL A 432 13.36 20.18 -7.78
C VAL A 432 14.52 19.50 -7.06
N THR A 433 15.53 20.28 -6.68
CA THR A 433 16.63 19.82 -5.84
C THR A 433 16.51 20.43 -4.45
N MET A 434 16.30 19.59 -3.43
CA MET A 434 16.31 19.95 -2.02
C MET A 434 17.68 19.67 -1.42
N SER A 435 18.49 20.73 -1.29
CA SER A 435 19.78 20.70 -0.59
C SER A 435 19.65 21.15 0.87
N GLY A 436 18.61 21.93 1.20
CA GLY A 436 18.20 22.18 2.58
C GLY A 436 17.31 21.06 3.13
N ALA A 437 17.36 20.82 4.43
CA ALA A 437 16.54 19.82 5.11
C ALA A 437 15.06 20.23 5.17
N ILE A 438 14.16 19.26 4.98
CA ILE A 438 12.73 19.40 5.24
C ILE A 438 12.43 18.92 6.67
N SER A 439 11.70 19.72 7.45
CA SER A 439 11.34 19.43 8.84
C SER A 439 9.87 19.75 9.15
N GLY A 440 9.37 19.30 10.30
CA GLY A 440 8.00 19.58 10.80
C GLY A 440 7.02 18.42 10.70
N GLY A 441 5.80 18.58 11.22
CA GLY A 441 4.84 17.47 11.36
C GLY A 441 4.18 16.97 10.07
N GLY A 442 4.29 17.72 8.98
CA GLY A 442 3.58 17.44 7.73
C GLY A 442 4.26 16.39 6.85
N GLY A 443 3.56 15.94 5.80
CA GLY A 443 4.07 14.98 4.83
C GLY A 443 4.74 15.60 3.60
N LEU A 444 5.34 14.75 2.77
CA LEU A 444 5.92 15.11 1.47
C LEU A 444 5.14 14.41 0.36
N ILE A 445 4.78 15.15 -0.70
CA ILE A 445 4.12 14.60 -1.89
C ILE A 445 4.98 14.92 -3.12
N LYS A 446 5.40 13.92 -3.89
CA LYS A 446 5.96 14.09 -5.24
C LYS A 446 4.88 13.78 -6.28
N ALA A 447 4.71 14.69 -7.24
CA ALA A 447 3.75 14.56 -8.33
C ALA A 447 4.26 15.17 -9.63
N GLY A 448 3.54 14.95 -10.72
CA GLY A 448 3.95 15.30 -12.09
C GLY A 448 5.19 14.54 -12.56
N ALA A 449 5.62 14.84 -13.78
CA ALA A 449 6.92 14.40 -14.30
C ALA A 449 8.08 15.07 -13.54
N GLY A 450 9.31 14.71 -13.89
CA GLY A 450 10.53 15.28 -13.30
C GLY A 450 10.96 14.62 -11.97
N THR A 451 12.10 15.06 -11.48
CA THR A 451 12.82 14.49 -10.33
C THR A 451 12.82 15.44 -9.13
N LEU A 452 12.42 14.93 -7.97
CA LEU A 452 12.73 15.53 -6.67
C LEU A 452 14.00 14.90 -6.10
N ALA A 453 15.13 15.61 -6.16
CA ALA A 453 16.38 15.17 -5.55
C ALA A 453 16.47 15.63 -4.09
N LEU A 454 16.51 14.68 -3.16
CA LEU A 454 16.73 14.93 -1.74
C LEU A 454 18.21 14.73 -1.42
N ASN A 455 18.88 15.79 -0.99
CA ASN A 455 20.31 15.79 -0.70
C ASN A 455 20.64 15.99 0.79
N ALA A 456 19.64 16.32 1.61
CA ALA A 456 19.78 16.54 3.04
C ALA A 456 19.13 15.42 3.87
N VAL A 457 19.49 15.36 5.16
CA VAL A 457 18.77 14.57 6.17
C VAL A 457 17.49 15.34 6.52
N ASN A 458 16.35 14.79 6.12
CA ASN A 458 15.03 15.34 6.38
C ASN A 458 14.44 14.75 7.68
N THR A 459 13.70 15.54 8.43
CA THR A 459 13.18 15.16 9.76
C THR A 459 11.69 15.43 9.92
N TYR A 460 10.96 15.56 8.80
CA TYR A 460 9.50 15.64 8.86
C TYR A 460 8.89 14.30 9.30
N SER A 461 7.82 14.35 10.08
CA SER A 461 7.19 13.13 10.65
C SER A 461 5.96 12.63 9.88
N GLY A 462 5.47 13.39 8.90
CA GLY A 462 4.39 12.94 8.02
C GLY A 462 4.86 11.97 6.91
N PRO A 463 3.92 11.33 6.20
CA PRO A 463 4.26 10.32 5.19
C PRO A 463 4.95 10.93 3.97
N THR A 464 5.72 10.09 3.26
CA THR A 464 6.21 10.40 1.91
C THR A 464 5.30 9.72 0.88
N THR A 465 4.72 10.47 -0.04
CA THR A 465 3.88 9.93 -1.11
C THR A 465 4.46 10.28 -2.46
N ASN A 466 4.81 9.28 -3.26
CA ASN A 466 5.23 9.48 -4.65
C ASN A 466 4.11 9.05 -5.61
N LEU A 467 3.35 10.03 -6.09
CA LEU A 467 2.24 9.83 -7.03
C LEU A 467 2.74 9.61 -8.47
N SER A 468 3.81 10.29 -8.86
CA SER A 468 4.40 10.18 -10.22
C SER A 468 5.77 10.85 -10.32
N GLY A 469 6.56 10.46 -11.33
CA GLY A 469 7.93 10.94 -11.51
C GLY A 469 8.87 10.34 -10.46
N THR A 470 10.03 10.95 -10.24
CA THR A 470 11.11 10.30 -9.48
C THR A 470 11.42 11.03 -8.18
N ILE A 471 11.55 10.31 -7.07
CA ILE A 471 12.27 10.78 -5.88
C ILE A 471 13.68 10.21 -5.95
N SER A 472 14.70 11.08 -5.89
CA SER A 472 16.10 10.69 -5.97
C SER A 472 16.77 10.85 -4.61
N LEU A 473 17.44 9.80 -4.13
CA LEU A 473 18.17 9.77 -2.87
C LEU A 473 19.67 9.64 -3.09
N ASN A 474 20.45 10.46 -2.38
CA ASN A 474 21.91 10.29 -2.25
C ASN A 474 22.26 9.24 -1.16
N ALA A 475 23.51 9.22 -0.71
CA ALA A 475 24.00 8.26 0.29
C ALA A 475 23.39 8.43 1.71
N THR A 476 22.94 9.64 2.08
CA THR A 476 22.60 9.98 3.48
C THR A 476 21.20 10.56 3.66
N SER A 477 20.56 11.02 2.59
CA SER A 477 19.22 11.64 2.61
C SER A 477 18.18 10.72 3.24
N THR A 478 17.25 11.28 4.00
CA THR A 478 16.19 10.50 4.66
C THR A 478 14.81 10.88 4.11
N LEU A 479 13.87 9.95 4.21
CA LEU A 479 12.46 10.19 3.89
C LEU A 479 11.73 10.48 5.21
N GLY A 480 11.88 11.71 5.69
CA GLY A 480 11.42 12.11 7.01
C GLY A 480 12.21 11.42 8.13
N ASP A 481 11.60 11.35 9.31
CA ASP A 481 12.14 10.66 10.49
C ASP A 481 12.16 9.12 10.36
N GLY A 482 11.56 8.58 9.29
CA GLY A 482 11.49 7.15 9.02
C GLY A 482 10.31 6.43 9.69
N ALA A 483 9.47 7.10 10.48
CA ALA A 483 8.34 6.47 11.16
C ALA A 483 7.11 6.33 10.24
N ALA A 484 6.79 7.38 9.48
CA ALA A 484 5.63 7.37 8.60
C ALA A 484 5.88 6.61 7.28
N PRO A 485 4.84 6.06 6.62
CA PRO A 485 5.04 5.25 5.43
C PRO A 485 5.58 6.02 4.21
N LEU A 486 6.35 5.31 3.38
CA LEU A 486 6.62 5.64 1.99
C LEU A 486 5.55 4.98 1.10
N TYR A 487 4.73 5.80 0.45
CA TYR A 487 3.77 5.38 -0.57
C TYR A 487 4.38 5.48 -1.96
N LEU A 488 4.53 4.33 -2.62
CA LEU A 488 4.81 4.18 -4.04
C LEU A 488 3.47 4.04 -4.76
N SER A 489 2.95 5.19 -5.23
CA SER A 489 1.60 5.36 -5.77
C SER A 489 1.60 5.70 -7.27
N GLY A 490 2.61 5.21 -8.00
CA GLY A 490 2.78 5.46 -9.43
C GLY A 490 4.11 6.14 -9.77
N GLY A 491 4.80 6.72 -8.77
CA GLY A 491 6.12 7.30 -8.95
C GLY A 491 7.27 6.37 -8.56
N ASP A 492 8.47 6.70 -9.03
CA ASP A 492 9.69 5.91 -8.92
C ASP A 492 10.63 6.43 -7.80
N LEU A 493 11.43 5.53 -7.26
CA LEU A 493 12.52 5.85 -6.34
C LEU A 493 13.86 5.59 -7.03
N LEU A 494 14.78 6.55 -6.98
CA LEU A 494 16.10 6.43 -7.55
C LEU A 494 17.17 6.54 -6.46
N ALA A 495 17.92 5.47 -6.23
CA ALA A 495 19.13 5.50 -5.41
C ALA A 495 20.31 5.94 -6.28
N ARG A 496 21.00 7.03 -5.94
CA ARG A 496 22.20 7.52 -6.66
C ARG A 496 23.50 6.94 -6.11
N ASN A 497 23.51 6.49 -4.86
CA ASN A 497 24.68 5.98 -4.14
C ASN A 497 24.31 4.76 -3.28
N THR A 498 25.32 4.04 -2.81
CA THR A 498 25.15 3.01 -1.78
C THR A 498 24.76 3.63 -0.45
N ARG A 499 23.86 2.98 0.29
CA ARG A 499 23.29 3.46 1.55
C ARG A 499 23.46 2.45 2.70
N SER A 500 24.55 1.70 2.72
CA SER A 500 24.78 0.63 3.72
C SER A 500 24.72 1.11 5.18
N GLY A 501 25.03 2.38 5.45
CA GLY A 501 24.92 3.00 6.79
C GLY A 501 23.68 3.86 7.04
N ALA A 502 22.75 3.95 6.08
CA ALA A 502 21.56 4.81 6.17
C ALA A 502 20.33 4.12 5.54
N PRO A 503 19.83 3.02 6.13
CA PRO A 503 18.65 2.32 5.63
C PRO A 503 17.42 3.22 5.61
N ILE A 504 16.51 2.94 4.67
CA ILE A 504 15.18 3.54 4.66
C ILE A 504 14.35 2.81 5.71
N ALA A 505 14.05 3.51 6.81
CA ALA A 505 13.31 2.97 7.94
C ALA A 505 11.79 3.01 7.76
N ASN A 506 11.29 3.76 6.76
CA ASN A 506 9.86 3.91 6.51
C ASN A 506 9.19 2.56 6.20
N PRO A 507 7.98 2.30 6.74
CA PRO A 507 7.08 1.31 6.18
C PRO A 507 6.88 1.52 4.68
N LEU A 508 6.84 0.44 3.90
CA LEU A 508 6.66 0.51 2.46
C LEU A 508 5.21 0.20 2.09
N ARG A 509 4.61 1.06 1.26
CA ARG A 509 3.26 0.90 0.71
C ARG A 509 3.30 0.95 -0.81
N LEU A 510 3.02 -0.17 -1.46
CA LEU A 510 2.87 -0.22 -2.92
C LEU A 510 1.38 -0.18 -3.27
N THR A 511 0.92 0.92 -3.85
CA THR A 511 -0.50 1.15 -4.19
C THR A 511 -0.74 1.27 -5.68
N ALA A 512 0.30 1.49 -6.48
CA ALA A 512 0.28 1.40 -7.94
C ALA A 512 1.65 0.92 -8.44
N SER A 513 1.79 0.69 -9.75
CA SER A 513 3.06 0.24 -10.33
C SER A 513 4.13 1.31 -10.16
N SER A 514 5.30 0.91 -9.67
CA SER A 514 6.42 1.81 -9.36
C SER A 514 7.74 1.10 -9.57
N THR A 515 8.79 1.87 -9.86
CA THR A 515 10.16 1.38 -10.02
C THR A 515 11.04 1.86 -8.87
N ILE A 516 11.85 0.97 -8.32
CA ILE A 516 13.01 1.30 -7.51
C ILE A 516 14.25 1.04 -8.37
N ALA A 517 14.95 2.12 -8.71
CA ALA A 517 16.07 2.09 -9.62
C ALA A 517 17.40 2.48 -8.96
N GLY A 518 18.49 1.91 -9.47
CA GLY A 518 19.85 2.38 -9.24
C GLY A 518 20.44 2.95 -10.53
N ASN A 519 20.92 4.21 -10.51
CA ASN A 519 21.58 4.87 -11.65
C ASN A 519 23.02 5.30 -11.32
N GLY A 520 24.01 4.94 -12.14
CA GLY A 520 25.25 5.72 -12.19
C GLY A 520 26.34 5.11 -13.07
N THR A 521 27.43 5.86 -13.20
CA THR A 521 28.72 5.44 -13.78
C THR A 521 29.50 4.61 -12.76
N LEU A 522 28.97 3.43 -12.40
CA LEU A 522 29.71 2.50 -11.55
C LEU A 522 30.74 1.75 -12.40
N THR A 523 31.91 1.47 -11.81
CA THR A 523 32.90 0.51 -12.32
C THR A 523 33.11 -0.54 -11.24
N ASN A 524 32.80 -1.80 -11.55
CA ASN A 524 32.98 -2.96 -10.67
C ASN A 524 32.45 -2.76 -9.23
N SER A 525 31.25 -2.19 -9.06
CA SER A 525 30.74 -1.79 -7.73
C SER A 525 29.37 -2.36 -7.38
N LEU A 526 29.19 -2.66 -6.09
CA LEU A 526 27.92 -3.03 -5.48
C LEU A 526 27.22 -1.78 -4.94
N ARG A 527 25.99 -1.55 -5.40
CA ARG A 527 25.08 -0.57 -4.84
C ARG A 527 24.01 -1.22 -4.00
N ILE A 528 23.89 -0.81 -2.75
CA ILE A 528 22.86 -1.31 -1.83
C ILE A 528 21.90 -0.18 -1.47
N LEU A 529 20.60 -0.42 -1.68
CA LEU A 529 19.49 0.35 -1.13
C LEU A 529 18.78 -0.51 -0.08
N PRO A 530 19.08 -0.34 1.23
CA PRO A 530 18.47 -1.14 2.28
C PRO A 530 17.18 -0.51 2.80
N PHE A 531 16.17 -1.33 3.02
CA PHE A 531 14.95 -1.04 3.77
C PHE A 531 14.97 -1.81 5.08
N SER A 532 14.81 -1.14 6.21
CA SER A 532 14.88 -1.77 7.55
C SER A 532 13.51 -2.00 8.20
N SER A 533 12.41 -1.51 7.59
CA SER A 533 11.07 -1.77 8.09
C SER A 533 10.58 -3.16 7.68
N GLY A 534 10.01 -3.91 8.63
CA GLY A 534 9.26 -5.14 8.35
C GLY A 534 7.80 -4.85 7.93
N ASP A 535 7.35 -3.61 8.05
CA ASP A 535 5.99 -3.22 7.67
C ASP A 535 5.94 -2.89 6.17
N ILE A 536 5.77 -3.94 5.36
CA ILE A 536 5.60 -3.87 3.91
C ILE A 536 4.19 -4.32 3.55
N LEU A 537 3.43 -3.44 2.89
CA LEU A 537 2.08 -3.72 2.43
C LEU A 537 1.96 -3.41 0.94
N THR A 538 1.39 -4.34 0.19
CA THR A 538 1.30 -4.29 -1.27
C THR A 538 -0.16 -4.42 -1.73
N THR A 539 -0.83 -3.29 -1.92
CA THR A 539 -2.28 -3.20 -2.21
C THR A 539 -2.60 -2.83 -3.66
N GLY A 540 -1.61 -2.54 -4.50
CA GLY A 540 -1.82 -2.25 -5.92
C GLY A 540 -0.54 -2.35 -6.75
N GLY A 541 -0.68 -2.56 -8.06
CA GLY A 541 0.42 -2.49 -9.03
C GLY A 541 1.45 -3.63 -9.00
N THR A 542 2.54 -3.42 -9.73
CA THR A 542 3.76 -4.25 -9.78
C THR A 542 4.95 -3.43 -9.29
N LEU A 543 5.77 -4.00 -8.42
CA LEU A 543 7.05 -3.38 -8.04
C LEU A 543 8.13 -3.80 -9.03
N THR A 544 8.78 -2.84 -9.65
CA THR A 544 9.94 -3.10 -10.52
C THR A 544 11.21 -2.69 -9.80
N LEU A 545 12.19 -3.59 -9.74
CA LEU A 545 13.56 -3.27 -9.35
C LEU A 545 14.39 -3.22 -10.62
N ARG A 546 15.19 -2.18 -10.82
CA ARG A 546 15.93 -2.02 -12.07
C ARG A 546 17.30 -1.37 -11.90
N HIS A 547 18.30 -1.87 -12.59
CA HIS A 547 19.60 -1.22 -12.73
C HIS A 547 19.63 -0.43 -14.03
N THR A 548 19.60 0.91 -13.95
CA THR A 548 19.50 1.80 -15.12
C THR A 548 20.81 2.51 -15.43
N GLY A 549 21.95 1.93 -15.04
CA GLY A 549 23.28 2.51 -15.34
C GLY A 549 23.56 2.49 -16.84
N THR A 550 24.27 3.50 -17.35
CA THR A 550 24.57 3.63 -18.79
C THR A 550 26.01 3.20 -19.15
N ASN A 551 26.81 2.77 -18.19
CA ASN A 551 28.21 2.41 -18.43
C ASN A 551 28.35 0.95 -18.90
N ALA A 552 28.28 0.74 -20.21
CA ALA A 552 28.41 -0.55 -20.89
C ALA A 552 29.85 -1.15 -20.91
N PHE A 553 30.73 -0.72 -20.00
CA PHE A 553 32.13 -1.15 -19.93
C PHE A 553 32.54 -1.66 -18.54
N ALA A 554 31.58 -1.87 -17.64
CA ALA A 554 31.84 -2.24 -16.26
C ALA A 554 31.17 -3.57 -15.94
N THR A 555 31.93 -4.64 -16.10
CA THR A 555 31.51 -6.00 -15.72
C THR A 555 31.27 -6.07 -14.20
N ASN A 556 30.23 -6.79 -13.76
CA ASN A 556 29.90 -7.04 -12.34
C ASN A 556 29.28 -5.88 -11.54
N ASN A 557 28.62 -4.93 -12.20
CA ASN A 557 27.87 -3.89 -11.50
C ASN A 557 26.53 -4.43 -10.97
N VAL A 558 26.34 -4.40 -9.64
CA VAL A 558 25.13 -4.90 -8.99
C VAL A 558 24.34 -3.75 -8.38
N PHE A 559 23.07 -3.61 -8.74
CA PHE A 559 22.11 -2.84 -7.97
C PHE A 559 21.27 -3.78 -7.10
N ARG A 560 21.41 -3.63 -5.79
CA ARG A 560 20.78 -4.46 -4.80
C ARG A 560 19.77 -3.67 -3.97
N VAL A 561 18.53 -4.12 -3.99
CA VAL A 561 17.54 -3.72 -2.98
C VAL A 561 17.53 -4.77 -1.88
N ARG A 562 17.84 -4.34 -0.66
CA ARG A 562 17.91 -5.22 0.51
C ARG A 562 16.71 -4.98 1.41
N LEU A 563 15.96 -6.03 1.71
CA LEU A 563 14.85 -6.01 2.66
C LEU A 563 15.33 -6.62 3.99
N SER A 564 15.68 -5.75 4.94
CA SER A 564 16.25 -6.12 6.24
C SER A 564 15.28 -6.06 7.40
N GLY A 565 14.06 -5.56 7.17
CA GLY A 565 13.00 -5.59 8.17
C GLY A 565 12.57 -6.99 8.55
N GLY A 566 11.73 -7.06 9.59
CA GLY A 566 11.11 -8.30 10.05
C GLY A 566 10.19 -8.97 9.01
N GLY A 567 9.38 -9.91 9.46
CA GLY A 567 8.53 -10.71 8.60
C GLY A 567 7.43 -9.91 7.91
N PHE A 568 7.18 -10.21 6.64
CA PHE A 568 6.13 -9.61 5.81
C PHE A 568 5.64 -10.60 4.76
N THR A 569 4.48 -10.31 4.15
CA THR A 569 3.99 -11.02 2.96
C THR A 569 3.87 -10.07 1.78
N PHE A 570 4.64 -10.34 0.73
CA PHE A 570 4.59 -9.63 -0.55
C PHE A 570 3.65 -10.38 -1.50
N THR A 571 2.48 -9.79 -1.78
CA THR A 571 1.39 -10.44 -2.55
C THR A 571 1.32 -10.00 -4.01
N ARG A 572 1.93 -8.87 -4.34
CA ARG A 572 1.93 -8.31 -5.69
C ARG A 572 3.05 -8.88 -6.57
N PRO A 573 2.92 -8.82 -7.90
CA PRO A 573 4.03 -9.15 -8.79
C PRO A 573 5.25 -8.26 -8.55
N LEU A 574 6.43 -8.83 -8.74
CA LEU A 574 7.72 -8.15 -8.65
C LEU A 574 8.54 -8.44 -9.91
N ASN A 575 9.05 -7.39 -10.56
CA ASN A 575 9.98 -7.52 -11.69
C ASN A 575 11.40 -7.23 -11.22
N LEU A 576 12.34 -8.12 -11.51
CA LEU A 576 13.77 -8.02 -11.23
C LEU A 576 14.52 -7.82 -12.54
N GLY A 577 14.80 -6.57 -12.89
CA GLY A 577 15.43 -6.23 -14.17
C GLY A 577 14.61 -6.63 -15.40
N PHE A 578 15.14 -6.29 -16.57
CA PHE A 578 14.55 -6.61 -17.86
C PHE A 578 15.58 -7.14 -18.87
N PHE A 579 15.11 -7.62 -20.02
CA PHE A 579 15.98 -8.07 -21.12
C PHE A 579 16.65 -6.92 -21.87
N ASP A 580 16.10 -5.69 -21.79
CA ASP A 580 16.69 -4.49 -22.38
C ASP A 580 17.68 -3.79 -21.44
N ASP A 581 17.84 -4.28 -20.20
CA ASP A 581 18.97 -3.87 -19.37
C ASP A 581 20.28 -4.35 -20.01
N LEU A 582 21.35 -3.56 -19.89
CA LEU A 582 22.66 -3.96 -20.41
C LEU A 582 23.08 -5.31 -19.78
N PRO A 583 23.52 -6.31 -20.57
CA PRO A 583 23.82 -7.67 -20.07
C PRO A 583 24.81 -7.74 -18.91
N GLU A 584 25.64 -6.69 -18.74
CA GLU A 584 26.66 -6.56 -17.72
C GLU A 584 26.13 -6.05 -16.37
N LEU A 585 24.87 -5.57 -16.32
CA LEU A 585 24.23 -5.04 -15.14
C LEU A 585 23.37 -6.10 -14.46
N LEU A 586 23.60 -6.32 -13.17
CA LEU A 586 22.77 -7.21 -12.37
C LEU A 586 21.82 -6.40 -11.47
N THR A 587 20.53 -6.67 -11.60
CA THR A 587 19.53 -6.29 -10.58
C THR A 587 19.38 -7.44 -9.59
N GLN A 588 19.49 -7.15 -8.29
CA GLN A 588 19.40 -8.14 -7.24
C GLN A 588 18.39 -7.73 -6.15
N LEU A 589 17.52 -8.65 -5.76
CA LEU A 589 16.72 -8.53 -4.55
C LEU A 589 17.36 -9.36 -3.45
N GLU A 590 17.67 -8.74 -2.31
CA GLU A 590 18.20 -9.44 -1.14
C GLU A 590 17.16 -9.48 -0.02
N SER A 591 16.74 -10.69 0.34
CA SER A 591 15.96 -10.98 1.54
C SER A 591 16.93 -11.21 2.71
N HIS A 592 16.90 -10.32 3.70
CA HIS A 592 17.91 -10.23 4.76
C HIS A 592 17.31 -10.01 6.16
N ASN A 593 16.54 -10.98 6.65
CA ASN A 593 16.02 -11.00 8.01
C ASN A 593 16.82 -11.93 8.94
N GLU A 594 16.71 -11.68 10.24
CA GLU A 594 17.03 -12.64 11.31
C GLU A 594 15.81 -13.50 11.62
N LEU A 595 16.01 -14.71 12.14
CA LEU A 595 14.95 -15.69 12.40
C LEU A 595 13.92 -15.16 13.40
N ALA A 596 14.39 -14.49 14.46
CA ALA A 596 13.52 -13.87 15.46
C ALA A 596 12.66 -12.72 14.90
N ALA A 597 13.02 -12.17 13.73
CA ALA A 597 12.29 -11.08 13.12
C ALA A 597 11.05 -11.54 12.33
N GLY A 598 10.87 -12.86 12.12
CA GLY A 598 9.77 -13.45 11.35
C GLY A 598 10.09 -13.64 9.86
N ASP A 599 9.24 -14.38 9.16
CA ASP A 599 9.48 -14.82 7.78
C ASP A 599 9.22 -13.74 6.71
N GLN A 600 10.07 -13.69 5.68
CA GLN A 600 9.81 -12.90 4.49
C GLN A 600 9.16 -13.78 3.41
N VAL A 601 7.88 -13.56 3.14
CA VAL A 601 7.06 -14.43 2.28
C VAL A 601 6.74 -13.72 0.97
N PHE A 602 7.01 -14.37 -0.16
CA PHE A 602 6.67 -13.91 -1.50
C PHE A 602 5.61 -14.85 -2.10
N THR A 603 4.38 -14.36 -2.21
CA THR A 603 3.24 -15.08 -2.83
C THR A 603 2.94 -14.59 -4.24
N GLY A 604 3.21 -13.31 -4.52
CA GLY A 604 3.20 -12.79 -5.88
C GLY A 604 4.36 -13.34 -6.72
N THR A 605 4.20 -13.33 -8.04
CA THR A 605 5.23 -13.81 -8.97
C THR A 605 6.43 -12.86 -9.01
N ILE A 606 7.63 -13.42 -8.99
CA ILE A 606 8.90 -12.74 -9.27
C ILE A 606 9.31 -13.06 -10.71
N ASN A 607 9.54 -12.04 -11.52
CA ASN A 607 9.85 -12.14 -12.95
C ASN A 607 11.13 -11.37 -13.31
N GLY A 608 11.64 -11.54 -14.52
CA GLY A 608 12.73 -10.71 -15.07
C GLY A 608 14.08 -11.42 -15.16
N THR A 609 15.13 -10.67 -15.45
CA THR A 609 16.48 -11.21 -15.72
C THR A 609 17.39 -11.19 -14.50
N GLY A 610 16.95 -10.56 -13.40
CA GLY A 610 17.70 -10.36 -12.18
C GLY A 610 17.74 -11.58 -11.26
N GLN A 611 18.43 -11.41 -10.14
CA GLN A 611 18.77 -12.47 -9.20
C GLN A 611 18.11 -12.27 -7.82
N LEU A 612 17.67 -13.36 -7.21
CA LEU A 612 17.26 -13.37 -5.80
C LEU A 612 18.44 -13.82 -4.92
N LEU A 613 18.66 -13.12 -3.82
CA LEU A 613 19.64 -13.47 -2.79
C LEU A 613 18.94 -13.62 -1.44
N ARG A 614 19.07 -14.79 -0.82
CA ARG A 614 18.82 -14.98 0.61
C ARG A 614 20.15 -14.80 1.36
N GLY A 615 20.24 -13.74 2.15
CA GLY A 615 21.43 -13.39 2.93
C GLY A 615 21.08 -13.11 4.40
N GLY A 616 22.07 -13.10 5.29
CA GLY A 616 21.84 -12.80 6.70
C GLY A 616 23.14 -12.47 7.42
N THR A 617 23.05 -12.01 8.66
CA THR A 617 24.24 -11.59 9.41
C THR A 617 25.09 -12.78 9.87
N SER A 618 24.48 -13.93 10.15
CA SER A 618 25.17 -15.17 10.51
C SER A 618 24.41 -16.42 10.08
N ALA A 619 25.10 -17.56 9.98
CA ALA A 619 24.48 -18.85 9.70
C ALA A 619 23.45 -19.27 10.75
N ALA A 620 23.69 -18.95 12.03
CA ALA A 620 22.89 -19.41 13.16
C ALA A 620 21.61 -18.58 13.38
N THR A 621 21.63 -17.31 12.97
CA THR A 621 20.55 -16.36 13.27
C THR A 621 19.77 -15.93 12.04
N ALA A 622 20.29 -16.15 10.83
CA ALA A 622 19.61 -15.78 9.59
C ALA A 622 18.23 -16.45 9.48
N GLY A 623 17.22 -15.64 9.14
CA GLY A 623 15.83 -16.05 9.07
C GLY A 623 15.46 -16.83 7.81
N ARG A 624 14.15 -16.85 7.54
CA ARG A 624 13.57 -17.62 6.44
C ARG A 624 12.96 -16.73 5.38
N THR A 625 13.06 -17.19 4.13
CA THR A 625 12.36 -16.65 2.97
C THR A 625 11.50 -17.74 2.36
N LEU A 626 10.24 -17.46 2.11
CA LEU A 626 9.30 -18.40 1.51
C LEU A 626 8.93 -17.92 0.11
N LEU A 627 9.13 -18.76 -0.90
CA LEU A 627 8.69 -18.55 -2.28
C LEU A 627 7.48 -19.43 -2.54
N ASN A 628 6.29 -18.84 -2.47
CA ASN A 628 5.00 -19.52 -2.66
C ASN A 628 4.42 -19.29 -4.07
N GLY A 629 4.93 -18.27 -4.79
CA GLY A 629 4.51 -17.96 -6.16
C GLY A 629 5.23 -18.79 -7.23
N ALA A 630 4.60 -18.95 -8.39
CA ALA A 630 5.22 -19.48 -9.60
C ALA A 630 6.06 -18.38 -10.27
N ASN A 631 7.36 -18.40 -10.01
CA ASN A 631 8.31 -17.39 -10.44
C ASN A 631 8.92 -17.72 -11.81
N ASN A 632 9.35 -16.70 -12.54
CA ASN A 632 9.95 -16.84 -13.88
C ASN A 632 11.18 -15.94 -14.07
N TYR A 633 11.87 -15.58 -12.99
CA TYR A 633 13.14 -14.85 -13.12
C TYR A 633 14.27 -15.78 -13.56
N SER A 634 15.20 -15.28 -14.38
CA SER A 634 16.25 -16.09 -15.01
C SER A 634 17.67 -15.85 -14.46
N GLY A 635 17.90 -14.81 -13.65
CA GLY A 635 19.24 -14.48 -13.11
C GLY A 635 19.72 -15.38 -11.97
N GLY A 636 18.90 -16.34 -11.56
CA GLY A 636 19.22 -17.35 -10.56
C GLY A 636 18.90 -16.95 -9.12
N THR A 637 19.17 -17.87 -8.21
CA THR A 637 18.90 -17.74 -6.78
C THR A 637 20.12 -18.15 -5.97
N LEU A 638 20.56 -17.27 -5.09
CA LEU A 638 21.66 -17.53 -4.16
C LEU A 638 21.14 -17.65 -2.74
N VAL A 639 21.58 -18.67 -2.01
CA VAL A 639 21.30 -18.86 -0.58
C VAL A 639 22.62 -18.88 0.16
N THR A 640 23.03 -17.73 0.69
CA THR A 640 24.34 -17.55 1.33
C THR A 640 24.29 -17.73 2.84
N ALA A 641 23.13 -17.49 3.47
CA ALA A 641 22.85 -17.76 4.87
C ALA A 641 21.34 -17.94 5.08
N GLY A 642 20.92 -18.62 6.17
CA GLY A 642 19.50 -18.79 6.51
C GLY A 642 18.79 -19.81 5.63
N THR A 643 17.46 -19.79 5.64
CA THR A 643 16.64 -20.81 4.93
C THR A 643 15.84 -20.19 3.79
N LEU A 644 15.94 -20.77 2.60
CA LEU A 644 15.00 -20.55 1.49
C LEU A 644 14.05 -21.74 1.38
N LEU A 645 12.76 -21.47 1.46
CA LEU A 645 11.70 -22.47 1.39
C LEU A 645 10.89 -22.26 0.12
N VAL A 646 10.97 -23.26 -0.77
CA VAL A 646 10.26 -23.27 -2.03
C VAL A 646 8.97 -24.05 -1.85
N ASN A 647 7.82 -23.37 -1.85
CA ASN A 647 6.51 -23.94 -1.51
C ASN A 647 5.45 -23.63 -2.57
N ASN A 648 5.87 -23.26 -3.78
CA ASN A 648 4.96 -23.04 -4.89
C ASN A 648 4.26 -24.35 -5.29
N PRO A 649 2.93 -24.37 -5.48
CA PRO A 649 2.19 -25.58 -5.82
C PRO A 649 2.34 -25.97 -7.31
N VAL A 650 2.69 -25.00 -8.16
CA VAL A 650 2.86 -25.15 -9.61
C VAL A 650 3.97 -24.22 -10.12
N GLY A 651 4.50 -24.49 -11.32
CA GLY A 651 5.59 -23.70 -11.91
C GLY A 651 6.90 -23.85 -11.14
N SER A 652 7.87 -22.96 -11.35
CA SER A 652 9.12 -22.95 -10.57
C SER A 652 9.04 -21.92 -9.46
N GLY A 653 9.38 -22.28 -8.22
CA GLY A 653 9.49 -21.32 -7.13
C GLY A 653 10.75 -20.46 -7.24
N THR A 654 11.77 -20.87 -7.97
CA THR A 654 13.03 -20.10 -8.12
C THR A 654 13.29 -19.63 -9.55
N GLY A 655 12.27 -19.66 -10.41
CA GLY A 655 12.41 -19.34 -11.83
C GLY A 655 13.23 -20.36 -12.62
N THR A 656 13.78 -19.93 -13.75
CA THR A 656 14.54 -20.78 -14.69
C THR A 656 16.04 -20.71 -14.47
N GLY A 657 16.51 -19.71 -13.74
CA GLY A 657 17.93 -19.55 -13.41
C GLY A 657 18.44 -20.59 -12.42
N PHE A 658 19.77 -20.74 -12.32
CA PHE A 658 20.42 -21.65 -11.39
C PHE A 658 20.06 -21.36 -9.92
N VAL A 659 20.18 -22.36 -9.05
CA VAL A 659 20.09 -22.22 -7.59
C VAL A 659 21.42 -22.64 -6.97
N ALA A 660 22.04 -21.77 -6.18
CA ALA A 660 23.28 -22.07 -5.47
C ALA A 660 23.14 -21.83 -3.97
N VAL A 661 23.39 -22.87 -3.18
CA VAL A 661 23.31 -22.86 -1.71
C VAL A 661 24.72 -22.99 -1.14
N SER A 662 25.20 -21.95 -0.46
CA SER A 662 26.49 -21.96 0.24
C SER A 662 26.42 -22.76 1.53
N ASN A 663 27.57 -23.05 2.16
CA ASN A 663 27.68 -23.88 3.38
C ASN A 663 26.76 -23.44 4.52
N ASN A 664 26.46 -22.14 4.62
CA ASN A 664 25.62 -21.56 5.67
C ASN A 664 24.14 -21.42 5.28
N GLY A 665 23.79 -21.81 4.05
CA GLY A 665 22.44 -21.76 3.53
C GLY A 665 21.69 -23.08 3.71
N THR A 666 20.38 -22.99 3.81
CA THR A 666 19.46 -24.13 3.75
C THR A 666 18.47 -23.91 2.62
N LEU A 667 18.31 -24.90 1.75
CA LEU A 667 17.24 -24.97 0.76
C LEU A 667 16.24 -26.04 1.19
N GLY A 668 14.96 -25.70 1.21
CA GLY A 668 13.91 -26.63 1.56
C GLY A 668 12.54 -26.29 0.99
N GLY A 669 11.50 -26.84 1.61
CA GLY A 669 10.10 -26.70 1.18
C GLY A 669 9.61 -27.87 0.33
N SER A 670 8.34 -27.81 -0.08
CA SER A 670 7.64 -28.89 -0.81
C SER A 670 7.23 -28.53 -2.24
N GLY A 671 7.86 -27.49 -2.80
CA GLY A 671 7.54 -26.95 -4.12
C GLY A 671 8.39 -27.53 -5.23
N ILE A 672 8.51 -26.76 -6.32
CA ILE A 672 9.15 -27.17 -7.57
C ILE A 672 10.24 -26.17 -7.92
N ILE A 673 11.42 -26.65 -8.29
CA ILE A 673 12.58 -25.87 -8.72
C ILE A 673 12.99 -26.32 -10.12
N SER A 674 12.81 -25.46 -11.12
CA SER A 674 13.11 -25.85 -12.50
C SER A 674 14.57 -25.62 -12.91
N GLY A 675 15.25 -24.65 -12.31
CA GLY A 675 16.67 -24.40 -12.57
C GLY A 675 17.59 -25.47 -11.94
N PRO A 676 18.84 -25.61 -12.44
CA PRO A 676 19.81 -26.54 -11.87
C PRO A 676 20.21 -26.12 -10.45
N VAL A 677 20.34 -27.10 -9.54
CA VAL A 677 20.67 -26.84 -8.13
C VAL A 677 22.08 -27.29 -7.79
N THR A 678 22.86 -26.42 -7.16
CA THR A 678 24.12 -26.76 -6.49
C THR A 678 24.00 -26.45 -5.00
N CYS A 679 24.18 -27.45 -4.14
CA CYS A 679 24.02 -27.31 -2.70
C CYS A 679 25.24 -27.77 -1.92
N ALA A 680 26.00 -26.80 -1.40
CA ALA A 680 27.10 -27.03 -0.46
C ALA A 680 26.66 -26.89 1.01
N GLY A 681 25.51 -26.25 1.24
CA GLY A 681 24.87 -26.15 2.57
C GLY A 681 23.94 -27.31 2.89
N THR A 682 22.77 -26.98 3.43
CA THR A 682 21.76 -27.97 3.81
C THR A 682 20.64 -28.05 2.78
N LEU A 683 20.25 -29.25 2.39
CA LEU A 683 19.03 -29.57 1.65
C LEU A 683 18.07 -30.26 2.61
N ALA A 684 16.85 -29.74 2.78
CA ALA A 684 15.84 -30.30 3.68
C ALA A 684 14.46 -30.20 3.01
N ALA A 685 13.96 -31.29 2.44
CA ALA A 685 12.62 -31.27 1.85
C ALA A 685 11.57 -30.95 2.92
N GLY A 686 10.58 -30.14 2.58
CA GLY A 686 9.52 -29.74 3.50
C GLY A 686 9.93 -28.73 4.59
N GLN A 687 9.13 -28.73 5.66
CA GLN A 687 9.18 -27.89 6.86
C GLN A 687 8.94 -28.78 8.09
N GLY A 688 9.65 -29.89 8.14
CA GLY A 688 9.10 -31.19 8.54
C GLY A 688 9.06 -32.08 7.30
N VAL A 689 8.33 -33.19 7.35
CA VAL A 689 8.24 -34.08 6.20
C VAL A 689 7.70 -33.37 4.94
N GLY A 690 8.39 -33.53 3.80
CA GLY A 690 7.93 -32.99 2.53
C GLY A 690 8.56 -33.61 1.28
N ARG A 691 8.02 -33.22 0.12
CA ARG A 691 8.57 -33.58 -1.19
C ARG A 691 9.03 -32.34 -1.93
N LEU A 692 10.33 -32.19 -2.14
CA LEU A 692 10.89 -31.12 -2.96
C LEU A 692 11.19 -31.64 -4.36
N ARG A 693 10.63 -31.01 -5.40
CA ARG A 693 10.83 -31.40 -6.80
C ARG A 693 11.88 -30.53 -7.49
N LEU A 694 12.83 -31.15 -8.18
CA LEU A 694 13.91 -30.52 -8.94
C LEU A 694 13.84 -30.97 -10.41
N ASP A 695 13.61 -30.05 -11.34
CA ASP A 695 13.56 -30.38 -12.78
C ASP A 695 14.92 -30.21 -13.47
N GLY A 696 15.83 -29.42 -12.89
CA GLY A 696 17.12 -29.05 -13.50
C GLY A 696 18.34 -29.85 -13.05
N GLY A 697 18.17 -30.86 -12.19
CA GLY A 697 19.26 -31.64 -11.60
C GLY A 697 19.79 -31.08 -10.27
N LEU A 698 20.67 -31.85 -9.62
CA LEU A 698 21.25 -31.54 -8.32
C LEU A 698 22.71 -31.99 -8.22
N ILE A 699 23.58 -31.04 -7.83
CA ILE A 699 24.92 -31.31 -7.31
C ILE A 699 24.88 -31.04 -5.81
N LEU A 700 24.99 -32.09 -4.98
CA LEU A 700 24.99 -31.98 -3.52
C LEU A 700 26.38 -32.31 -2.97
N THR A 701 27.04 -31.33 -2.36
CA THR A 701 28.31 -31.53 -1.62
C THR A 701 28.15 -31.34 -0.11
N GLY A 702 27.01 -30.77 0.32
CA GLY A 702 26.69 -30.54 1.72
C GLY A 702 25.86 -31.65 2.37
N THR A 703 24.91 -31.25 3.22
CA THR A 703 24.07 -32.19 3.98
C THR A 703 22.67 -32.28 3.40
N ASN A 704 22.18 -33.48 3.12
CA ASN A 704 20.75 -33.73 2.97
C ASN A 704 20.18 -34.15 4.34
N VAL A 705 19.18 -33.41 4.83
CA VAL A 705 18.38 -33.82 5.98
C VAL A 705 17.23 -34.67 5.46
N TRP A 706 17.10 -35.86 6.00
CA TRP A 706 15.98 -36.74 5.73
C TRP A 706 15.24 -37.03 7.03
N GLU A 707 13.97 -36.69 7.06
CA GLU A 707 13.09 -36.89 8.20
C GLU A 707 12.06 -37.98 7.93
N LEU A 708 11.84 -38.83 8.93
CA LEU A 708 10.71 -39.76 8.99
C LEU A 708 9.66 -39.17 9.96
N GLY A 709 8.45 -38.93 9.48
CA GLY A 709 7.34 -38.34 10.25
C GLY A 709 6.32 -39.37 10.76
N ALA A 710 6.25 -40.55 10.15
CA ALA A 710 5.45 -41.69 10.60
C ALA A 710 6.23 -43.00 10.39
N LEU A 711 5.99 -44.03 11.23
CA LEU A 711 6.57 -45.36 11.06
C LEU A 711 5.95 -46.10 9.85
N SER A 712 6.26 -45.62 8.65
CA SER A 712 5.75 -46.09 7.37
C SER A 712 6.86 -46.03 6.31
N THR A 713 6.80 -46.93 5.32
CA THR A 713 7.64 -46.88 4.10
C THR A 713 6.92 -46.27 2.91
N GLU A 714 5.64 -45.95 3.06
CA GLU A 714 4.75 -45.45 2.01
C GLU A 714 4.55 -43.93 2.09
N ASP A 715 3.98 -43.35 1.04
CA ASP A 715 3.61 -41.93 0.94
C ASP A 715 4.78 -40.96 1.13
N ALA A 716 5.76 -41.06 0.23
CA ALA A 716 6.87 -40.12 0.15
C ALA A 716 6.39 -38.66 0.06
N GLY A 717 6.93 -37.79 0.90
CA GLY A 717 6.51 -36.39 1.06
C GLY A 717 5.40 -36.16 2.07
N VAL A 718 4.83 -37.24 2.64
CA VAL A 718 3.82 -37.18 3.71
C VAL A 718 4.34 -37.88 4.97
N ASN A 719 4.83 -39.12 4.83
CA ASN A 719 5.36 -39.88 5.96
C ASN A 719 6.89 -39.79 6.09
N TYR A 720 7.60 -39.50 5.00
CA TYR A 720 9.05 -39.28 4.99
C TYR A 720 9.49 -38.32 3.90
N ASP A 721 10.66 -37.69 4.07
CA ASP A 721 11.19 -36.76 3.09
C ASP A 721 11.57 -37.41 1.76
N GLN A 722 11.30 -36.70 0.67
CA GLN A 722 11.78 -37.10 -0.65
C GLN A 722 12.22 -35.89 -1.47
N VAL A 723 13.40 -36.02 -2.09
CA VAL A 723 13.82 -35.14 -3.18
C VAL A 723 13.50 -35.86 -4.49
N GLN A 724 12.62 -35.28 -5.30
CA GLN A 724 12.21 -35.84 -6.58
C GLN A 724 12.92 -35.10 -7.72
N LEU A 725 13.69 -35.82 -8.53
CA LEU A 725 14.29 -35.28 -9.76
C LEU A 725 13.48 -35.73 -10.97
N THR A 726 13.18 -34.80 -11.88
CA THR A 726 12.49 -35.12 -13.15
C THR A 726 13.29 -34.80 -14.40
N GLY A 727 14.41 -34.08 -14.24
CA GLY A 727 15.38 -33.77 -15.28
C GLY A 727 16.74 -33.42 -14.70
N GLY A 728 17.74 -33.27 -15.57
CA GLY A 728 19.13 -33.01 -15.20
C GLY A 728 19.85 -34.21 -14.56
N SER A 729 21.05 -33.97 -14.04
CA SER A 729 21.89 -35.01 -13.42
C SER A 729 21.88 -34.89 -11.90
N LEU A 730 21.85 -36.04 -11.21
CA LEU A 730 22.14 -36.17 -9.79
C LEU A 730 23.64 -36.47 -9.59
N ALA A 731 24.30 -35.68 -8.76
CA ALA A 731 25.66 -35.93 -8.30
C ALA A 731 25.76 -35.71 -6.78
N ILE A 732 26.03 -36.79 -6.05
CA ILE A 732 26.38 -36.75 -4.63
C ILE A 732 27.89 -36.69 -4.50
N GLY A 733 28.40 -35.58 -3.96
CA GLY A 733 29.82 -35.35 -3.75
C GLY A 733 30.42 -36.26 -2.67
N PRO A 734 31.73 -36.53 -2.70
CA PRO A 734 32.40 -37.50 -1.82
C PRO A 734 32.32 -37.17 -0.33
N GLY A 735 32.11 -35.90 0.03
CA GLY A 735 31.91 -35.43 1.42
C GLY A 735 30.46 -35.14 1.79
N ALA A 736 29.50 -35.39 0.88
CA ALA A 736 28.10 -35.13 1.16
C ALA A 736 27.57 -36.08 2.24
N THR A 737 26.73 -35.57 3.12
CA THR A 737 26.20 -36.30 4.27
C THR A 737 24.70 -36.48 4.14
N LEU A 738 24.19 -37.67 4.42
CA LEU A 738 22.76 -37.89 4.68
C LEU A 738 22.54 -37.91 6.19
N ARG A 739 21.81 -36.93 6.73
CA ARG A 739 21.48 -36.87 8.16
C ARG A 739 20.07 -37.40 8.38
N VAL A 740 19.94 -38.45 9.18
CA VAL A 740 18.66 -39.06 9.54
C VAL A 740 18.03 -38.31 10.73
N GLY A 741 16.74 -37.99 10.61
CA GLY A 741 15.91 -37.38 11.64
C GLY A 741 14.58 -38.11 11.79
N PHE A 742 13.98 -37.99 12.98
CA PHE A 742 12.65 -38.51 13.30
C PHE A 742 11.81 -37.36 13.82
N THR A 743 10.63 -37.18 13.26
CA THR A 743 9.68 -36.12 13.59
C THR A 743 8.28 -36.69 13.71
N GLY A 744 7.31 -35.86 14.11
CA GLY A 744 5.90 -36.26 14.18
C GLY A 744 5.67 -37.49 15.06
N ALA A 745 5.02 -38.51 14.50
CA ALA A 745 4.68 -39.76 15.17
C ALA A 745 5.79 -40.82 15.04
N ALA A 746 6.83 -40.59 14.24
CA ALA A 746 7.92 -41.54 14.11
C ALA A 746 8.84 -41.50 15.33
N THR A 747 9.23 -42.68 15.81
CA THR A 747 10.21 -42.85 16.88
C THR A 747 11.53 -43.36 16.30
N ALA A 748 12.64 -42.98 16.95
CA ALA A 748 13.96 -43.50 16.60
C ALA A 748 14.04 -45.03 16.78
N PRO A 749 14.92 -45.74 16.05
CA PRO A 749 15.02 -47.19 16.12
C PRO A 749 15.29 -47.74 17.53
N THR A 750 14.39 -48.59 18.03
CA THR A 750 14.53 -49.31 19.30
C THR A 750 14.21 -50.80 19.12
N ASN A 751 14.76 -51.65 19.99
CA ASN A 751 14.51 -53.09 19.95
C ASN A 751 13.04 -53.46 20.28
N SER A 752 12.34 -52.58 21.00
CA SER A 752 10.96 -52.80 21.43
C SER A 752 9.92 -52.41 20.38
N GLU A 753 10.29 -51.59 19.40
CA GLU A 753 9.36 -51.08 18.39
C GLU A 753 9.28 -52.05 17.19
N PRO A 754 8.15 -52.75 16.96
CA PRO A 754 8.03 -53.78 15.93
C PRO A 754 8.34 -53.29 14.51
N PHE A 755 8.09 -52.00 14.22
CA PHE A 755 8.44 -51.43 12.93
C PHE A 755 9.93 -51.62 12.60
N TRP A 756 10.81 -51.45 13.59
CA TRP A 756 12.27 -51.52 13.42
C TRP A 756 12.84 -52.94 13.43
N GLN A 757 12.05 -53.96 13.76
CA GLN A 757 12.53 -55.36 13.76
C GLN A 757 12.67 -55.94 12.34
N GLY A 758 12.13 -55.26 11.33
CA GLY A 758 12.24 -55.63 9.92
C GLY A 758 13.20 -54.73 9.14
N VAL A 759 13.68 -55.23 8.00
CA VAL A 759 14.36 -54.39 7.02
C VAL A 759 13.36 -53.39 6.43
N ARG A 760 13.70 -52.10 6.47
CA ARG A 760 12.88 -51.02 5.92
C ARG A 760 13.66 -50.25 4.86
N SER A 761 12.96 -49.68 3.88
CA SER A 761 13.61 -48.91 2.82
C SER A 761 12.74 -47.74 2.38
N TRP A 762 13.39 -46.62 2.09
CA TRP A 762 12.76 -45.37 1.67
C TRP A 762 13.49 -44.81 0.46
N LYS A 763 12.76 -44.38 -0.56
CA LYS A 763 13.33 -43.74 -1.74
C LYS A 763 13.56 -42.26 -1.44
N VAL A 764 14.76 -41.92 -0.97
CA VAL A 764 15.13 -40.56 -0.54
C VAL A 764 15.33 -39.63 -1.73
N PHE A 765 15.99 -40.13 -2.78
CA PHE A 765 16.08 -39.44 -4.07
C PHE A 765 15.35 -40.27 -5.12
N SER A 766 14.27 -39.75 -5.67
CA SER A 766 13.53 -40.40 -6.76
C SER A 766 13.87 -39.79 -8.09
N LEU A 767 14.38 -40.60 -9.02
CA LEU A 767 14.60 -40.18 -10.40
C LEU A 767 13.40 -40.61 -11.27
N THR A 768 12.89 -39.68 -12.06
CA THR A 768 11.79 -39.88 -13.00
C THR A 768 12.05 -39.06 -14.27
N GLY A 769 11.29 -39.31 -15.34
CA GLY A 769 11.40 -38.53 -16.57
C GLY A 769 12.80 -38.61 -17.18
N ALA A 770 13.43 -37.46 -17.42
CA ALA A 770 14.76 -37.35 -18.02
C ALA A 770 15.89 -37.23 -16.99
N ALA A 771 15.62 -37.40 -15.70
CA ALA A 771 16.64 -37.32 -14.66
C ALA A 771 17.60 -38.52 -14.74
N THR A 772 18.89 -38.28 -14.49
CA THR A 772 19.93 -39.34 -14.52
C THR A 772 20.84 -39.30 -13.30
N ASN A 773 21.39 -40.45 -12.90
CA ASN A 773 22.51 -40.56 -11.94
C ASN A 773 23.65 -41.33 -12.62
N ALA A 774 24.21 -40.75 -13.69
CA ALA A 774 25.19 -41.42 -14.55
C ALA A 774 26.46 -41.91 -13.80
N GLY A 775 26.82 -41.25 -12.69
CA GLY A 775 27.94 -41.65 -11.85
C GLY A 775 27.60 -42.72 -10.81
N GLY A 776 26.35 -43.18 -10.71
CA GLY A 776 25.89 -44.10 -9.67
C GLY A 776 26.14 -43.57 -8.25
N THR A 777 26.21 -42.24 -8.10
CA THR A 777 26.64 -41.59 -6.85
C THR A 777 25.64 -41.85 -5.72
N ARG A 778 26.16 -41.94 -4.49
CA ARG A 778 25.40 -42.16 -3.26
C ARG A 778 26.14 -41.55 -2.06
N PHE A 779 25.50 -41.45 -0.91
CA PHE A 779 26.14 -40.87 0.27
C PHE A 779 27.19 -41.83 0.85
N SER A 780 28.41 -41.32 1.04
CA SER A 780 29.49 -42.03 1.74
C SER A 780 29.33 -41.97 3.26
N LEU A 781 28.63 -40.95 3.77
CA LEU A 781 28.40 -40.73 5.20
C LEU A 781 26.89 -40.63 5.50
N ILE A 782 26.44 -41.43 6.47
CA ILE A 782 25.09 -41.33 7.06
C ILE A 782 25.25 -40.87 8.51
N ALA A 783 24.94 -39.61 8.78
CA ALA A 783 24.92 -39.06 10.12
C ALA A 783 23.64 -39.46 10.86
N ASN A 784 23.75 -39.71 12.16
CA ASN A 784 22.66 -40.24 13.00
C ASN A 784 22.07 -41.57 12.45
N GLY A 785 22.90 -42.37 11.79
CA GLY A 785 22.49 -43.60 11.11
C GLY A 785 22.63 -44.87 11.94
N SER A 786 23.09 -44.83 13.19
CA SER A 786 23.37 -46.04 13.99
C SER A 786 22.61 -46.01 15.32
N PHE A 787 21.95 -47.12 15.62
CA PHE A 787 21.10 -47.29 16.80
C PHE A 787 21.31 -48.69 17.40
N PRO A 788 20.97 -48.93 18.68
CA PRO A 788 21.02 -50.27 19.26
C PRO A 788 20.21 -51.31 18.46
N ALA A 789 19.11 -50.87 17.86
CA ALA A 789 18.20 -51.72 17.09
C ALA A 789 18.66 -52.03 15.67
N GLY A 790 19.67 -51.31 15.15
CA GLY A 790 20.17 -51.50 13.79
C GLY A 790 20.81 -50.25 13.22
N SER A 791 21.21 -50.32 11.96
CA SER A 791 21.88 -49.22 11.27
C SER A 791 21.29 -48.93 9.91
N PHE A 792 21.41 -47.67 9.50
CA PHE A 792 21.03 -47.19 8.18
C PHE A 792 22.20 -47.33 7.21
N THR A 793 21.87 -47.77 6.00
CA THR A 793 22.75 -47.88 4.83
C THR A 793 22.06 -47.25 3.63
N ASN A 794 22.77 -46.98 2.54
CA ASN A 794 22.14 -46.54 1.30
C ASN A 794 22.66 -47.30 0.07
N TYR A 795 21.83 -47.34 -0.96
CA TYR A 795 22.17 -47.94 -2.25
C TYR A 795 21.48 -47.19 -3.39
N THR A 796 22.00 -47.39 -4.59
CA THR A 796 21.44 -46.85 -5.83
C THR A 796 20.74 -47.99 -6.57
N ASP A 797 19.50 -47.79 -6.99
CA ASP A 797 18.76 -48.77 -7.81
C ASP A 797 19.16 -48.68 -9.31
N PRO A 798 18.71 -49.62 -10.17
CA PRO A 798 19.04 -49.58 -11.61
C PRO A 798 18.60 -48.30 -12.33
N ASP A 799 17.56 -47.62 -11.82
CA ASP A 799 17.06 -46.36 -12.37
C ASP A 799 17.87 -45.14 -11.87
N GLY A 800 18.86 -45.37 -11.00
CA GLY A 800 19.72 -44.33 -10.43
C GLY A 800 19.17 -43.64 -9.19
N SER A 801 18.00 -44.06 -8.69
CA SER A 801 17.39 -43.51 -7.46
C SER A 801 18.17 -43.96 -6.22
N ILE A 802 18.30 -43.08 -5.23
CA ILE A 802 19.00 -43.39 -3.97
C ILE A 802 17.97 -43.81 -2.91
N TRP A 803 18.18 -45.01 -2.39
CA TRP A 803 17.38 -45.59 -1.31
C TRP A 803 18.15 -45.57 0.00
N LEU A 804 17.48 -45.18 1.07
CA LEU A 804 17.92 -45.37 2.45
C LEU A 804 17.32 -46.67 2.96
N ARG A 805 18.13 -47.50 3.63
CA ARG A 805 17.75 -48.82 4.13
C ARG A 805 18.14 -48.99 5.58
N PHE A 806 17.18 -49.34 6.43
CA PHE A 806 17.45 -49.76 7.79
C PHE A 806 17.69 -51.27 7.85
N LEU A 807 18.77 -51.68 8.50
CA LEU A 807 19.15 -53.06 8.75
C LEU A 807 19.11 -53.30 10.27
N PRO A 808 18.13 -54.08 10.78
CA PRO A 808 18.08 -54.38 12.21
C PRO A 808 19.34 -55.14 12.67
N THR A 809 19.81 -54.88 13.90
CA THR A 809 20.91 -55.62 14.55
C THR A 809 20.57 -57.11 14.64
N ASN A 810 19.28 -57.41 14.84
CA ASN A 810 18.73 -58.75 14.87
C ASN A 810 17.97 -59.09 13.59
N ALA A 811 18.32 -58.50 12.43
CA ALA A 811 17.73 -58.88 11.15
C ALA A 811 17.87 -60.40 11.05
N PHE A 812 16.76 -61.12 11.31
CA PHE A 812 16.80 -62.55 11.54
C PHE A 812 17.60 -63.14 10.40
N ALA A 813 18.77 -63.71 10.72
CA ALA A 813 19.62 -64.31 9.70
C ALA A 813 18.69 -65.26 8.95
N ARG A 814 18.48 -65.02 7.65
CA ARG A 814 17.69 -65.93 6.82
C ARG A 814 18.22 -67.32 7.13
N PRO A 815 17.37 -68.27 7.56
CA PRO A 815 17.87 -69.58 7.92
C PRO A 815 18.52 -70.19 6.68
N VAL A 816 19.84 -70.33 6.71
CA VAL A 816 20.62 -70.93 5.64
C VAL A 816 20.70 -72.41 5.96
N ILE A 817 20.01 -73.23 5.17
CA ILE A 817 20.14 -74.68 5.27
C ILE A 817 21.58 -75.04 4.91
N ASP A 818 22.23 -75.85 5.75
CA ASP A 818 23.52 -76.44 5.44
C ASP A 818 23.40 -77.27 4.14
N PRO A 819 24.19 -76.96 3.10
CA PRO A 819 24.12 -77.70 1.84
C PRO A 819 24.47 -79.19 2.00
N GLN A 820 25.14 -79.60 3.07
CA GLN A 820 25.44 -80.99 3.40
C GLN A 820 24.28 -81.64 4.16
N VAL A 821 23.14 -81.85 3.50
CA VAL A 821 22.03 -82.64 4.07
C VAL A 821 22.54 -84.07 4.35
N THR A 822 22.70 -84.40 5.62
CA THR A 822 23.25 -85.69 6.04
C THR A 822 22.23 -86.79 5.74
N GLY A 823 22.70 -87.88 5.12
CA GLY A 823 21.83 -88.96 4.64
C GLY A 823 21.34 -88.82 3.20
N SER A 824 21.91 -87.92 2.38
CA SER A 824 21.59 -87.90 0.93
C SER A 824 21.73 -89.30 0.30
N GLY A 825 20.64 -89.85 -0.25
CA GLY A 825 20.58 -91.22 -0.79
C GLY A 825 20.08 -92.34 0.14
N THR A 826 19.97 -92.15 1.47
CA THR A 826 19.47 -93.16 2.44
C THR A 826 18.59 -92.54 3.54
N ALA A 827 17.60 -93.24 4.10
CA ALA A 827 16.83 -92.72 5.25
C ALA A 827 17.61 -92.94 6.56
N PRO A 828 17.59 -92.00 7.54
CA PRO A 828 16.88 -90.71 7.59
C PRO A 828 17.69 -89.50 7.07
N LYS A 829 17.02 -88.35 6.84
CA LYS A 829 17.62 -87.10 6.33
C LYS A 829 17.71 -86.03 7.42
N THR A 830 18.88 -85.47 7.69
CA THR A 830 19.03 -84.40 8.69
C THR A 830 19.29 -83.06 8.01
N ILE A 831 18.43 -82.09 8.30
CA ILE A 831 18.47 -80.72 7.81
C ILE A 831 18.98 -79.85 8.96
N GLN A 832 20.09 -79.16 8.76
CA GLN A 832 20.62 -78.18 9.72
C GLN A 832 20.48 -76.79 9.10
N TRP A 833 20.24 -75.76 9.91
CA TRP A 833 20.20 -74.38 9.41
C TRP A 833 20.77 -73.40 10.40
N THR A 834 21.21 -72.24 9.91
CA THR A 834 21.58 -71.11 10.78
C THR A 834 20.34 -70.51 11.43
N ALA A 835 20.37 -70.27 12.74
CA ALA A 835 19.22 -69.76 13.49
C ALA A 835 19.63 -68.76 14.56
N VAL A 836 18.64 -68.00 15.03
CA VAL A 836 18.72 -67.23 16.27
C VAL A 836 18.20 -68.14 17.39
N GLU A 837 19.01 -68.37 18.43
CA GLU A 837 18.59 -69.14 19.60
C GLU A 837 17.35 -68.50 20.25
N GLY A 838 16.33 -69.30 20.57
CA GLY A 838 15.04 -68.84 21.08
C GLY A 838 14.03 -68.39 20.02
N GLN A 839 14.40 -68.31 18.74
CA GLN A 839 13.46 -67.97 17.66
C GLN A 839 12.70 -69.22 17.17
N THR A 840 11.41 -69.06 16.86
CA THR A 840 10.62 -70.15 16.27
C THR A 840 10.88 -70.25 14.77
N TYR A 841 11.11 -71.47 14.28
CA TYR A 841 11.29 -71.82 12.88
C TYR A 841 10.34 -72.96 12.50
N ARG A 842 9.89 -72.97 11.24
CA ARG A 842 9.14 -74.09 10.65
C ARG A 842 9.94 -74.67 9.49
N VAL A 843 10.21 -75.97 9.58
CA VAL A 843 10.78 -76.75 8.48
C VAL A 843 9.61 -77.27 7.66
N GLU A 844 9.66 -77.05 6.36
CA GLU A 844 8.65 -77.49 5.41
C GLU A 844 9.30 -78.25 4.27
N TYR A 845 8.52 -79.10 3.60
CA TYR A 845 8.96 -79.86 2.45
C TYR A 845 7.97 -79.84 1.29
N LYS A 846 8.49 -80.20 0.11
CA LYS A 846 7.73 -80.58 -1.07
C LYS A 846 8.36 -81.83 -1.69
N GLU A 847 7.52 -82.62 -2.36
CA GLU A 847 7.97 -83.81 -3.11
C GLU A 847 8.23 -83.49 -4.59
N ASP A 848 7.72 -82.35 -5.06
CA ASP A 848 7.93 -81.77 -6.38
C ASP A 848 8.09 -80.25 -6.24
N LEU A 849 9.06 -79.63 -6.92
CA LEU A 849 9.25 -78.18 -6.90
C LEU A 849 8.04 -77.43 -7.47
N GLU A 850 7.29 -78.06 -8.38
CA GLU A 850 6.10 -77.50 -9.02
C GLU A 850 4.83 -77.66 -8.17
N ALA A 851 4.87 -78.41 -7.06
CA ALA A 851 3.71 -78.54 -6.18
C ALA A 851 3.28 -77.16 -5.64
N PRO A 852 1.98 -76.83 -5.53
CA PRO A 852 1.53 -75.51 -5.12
C PRO A 852 1.87 -75.20 -3.65
N GLU A 853 1.78 -76.20 -2.77
CA GLU A 853 1.84 -76.00 -1.31
C GLU A 853 3.05 -76.67 -0.67
N TRP A 854 3.65 -75.97 0.31
CA TRP A 854 4.71 -76.53 1.16
C TRP A 854 4.07 -77.18 2.39
N LEU A 855 4.43 -78.44 2.65
CA LEU A 855 3.89 -79.20 3.77
C LEU A 855 4.78 -79.05 5.01
N PRO A 856 4.24 -78.83 6.21
CA PRO A 856 5.05 -78.69 7.42
C PRO A 856 5.62 -80.03 7.88
N LEU A 857 6.91 -80.05 8.26
CA LEU A 857 7.57 -81.17 8.95
C LEU A 857 7.60 -80.96 10.46
N VAL A 858 8.07 -79.79 10.88
CA VAL A 858 8.18 -79.43 12.30
C VAL A 858 8.11 -77.92 12.45
N THR A 859 7.57 -77.47 13.59
CA THR A 859 7.78 -76.11 14.10
C THR A 859 8.53 -76.24 15.42
N LEU A 860 9.66 -75.56 15.55
CA LEU A 860 10.47 -75.60 16.77
C LEU A 860 11.05 -74.24 17.11
N VAL A 861 11.22 -74.01 18.40
CA VAL A 861 12.05 -72.91 18.92
C VAL A 861 13.50 -73.37 18.84
N ALA A 862 14.35 -72.62 18.13
CA ALA A 862 15.74 -72.98 17.93
C ALA A 862 16.47 -73.04 19.28
N PRO A 863 16.94 -74.22 19.72
CA PRO A 863 17.63 -74.35 21.00
C PRO A 863 19.10 -73.89 20.95
N THR A 864 19.63 -73.63 19.76
CA THR A 864 21.02 -73.20 19.52
C THR A 864 21.08 -72.32 18.26
N ALA A 865 22.25 -71.77 17.93
CA ALA A 865 22.49 -71.02 16.70
C ALA A 865 22.51 -71.87 15.41
N THR A 866 22.56 -73.21 15.54
CA THR A 866 22.54 -74.18 14.44
C THR A 866 21.63 -75.38 14.77
N PRO A 867 20.30 -75.17 14.85
CA PRO A 867 19.35 -76.24 15.07
C PRO A 867 19.35 -77.22 13.90
N SER A 868 18.86 -78.43 14.17
CA SER A 868 18.67 -79.44 13.16
C SER A 868 17.35 -80.19 13.35
N TYR A 869 16.84 -80.74 12.26
CA TYR A 869 15.70 -81.63 12.27
C TYR A 869 15.95 -82.84 11.37
N THR A 870 15.61 -84.02 11.86
CA THR A 870 15.73 -85.27 11.12
C THR A 870 14.38 -85.69 10.59
N ASP A 871 14.23 -85.67 9.27
CA ASP A 871 13.12 -86.24 8.53
C ASP A 871 13.31 -87.77 8.45
N THR A 872 12.45 -88.49 9.16
CA THR A 872 12.51 -89.95 9.32
C THR A 872 11.73 -90.72 8.25
N ASN A 873 11.15 -90.04 7.26
CA ASN A 873 10.38 -90.71 6.21
C ASN A 873 11.30 -91.59 5.34
N ALA A 874 10.95 -92.88 5.20
CA ALA A 874 11.73 -93.88 4.49
C ALA A 874 11.43 -93.97 2.98
N SER A 875 10.48 -93.18 2.46
CA SER A 875 10.04 -93.27 1.06
C SER A 875 11.07 -92.69 0.08
N PRO A 876 11.36 -93.35 -1.06
CA PRO A 876 12.38 -92.93 -2.04
C PRO A 876 11.90 -91.79 -2.97
N VAL A 877 11.18 -90.80 -2.44
CA VAL A 877 10.76 -89.60 -3.18
C VAL A 877 11.81 -88.50 -3.08
N LYS A 878 12.01 -87.75 -4.17
CA LYS A 878 12.77 -86.50 -4.13
C LYS A 878 12.10 -85.56 -3.13
N ARG A 879 12.88 -84.95 -2.23
CA ARG A 879 12.38 -83.97 -1.26
C ARG A 879 13.15 -82.67 -1.40
N PHE A 880 12.40 -81.58 -1.39
CA PHE A 880 12.88 -80.21 -1.33
C PHE A 880 12.50 -79.65 0.02
N TYR A 881 13.45 -79.03 0.72
CA TYR A 881 13.23 -78.48 2.05
C TYR A 881 13.37 -76.97 2.03
N ARG A 882 12.57 -76.28 2.85
CA ARG A 882 12.81 -74.90 3.23
C ARG A 882 12.63 -74.73 4.72
N VAL A 883 13.35 -73.76 5.28
CA VAL A 883 13.12 -73.31 6.65
C VAL A 883 12.58 -71.89 6.58
N VAL A 884 11.48 -71.66 7.26
CA VAL A 884 10.84 -70.36 7.34
C VAL A 884 10.71 -69.93 8.79
N ILE A 885 10.61 -68.63 9.01
CA ILE A 885 10.18 -68.09 10.29
C ILE A 885 8.64 -68.05 10.21
N PRO A 886 7.90 -68.74 11.10
CA PRO A 886 6.48 -69.02 10.98
C PRO A 886 5.57 -67.83 10.82
#